data_AF-A0A938ZNF6-F1
#
_entry.id   AF-A0A938ZNF6-F1
#
_cell.length_a   1.000
_cell.length_b   1.000
_cell.length_c   1.000
_cell.angle_alpha   90.00
_cell.angle_beta   90.00
_cell.angle_gamma   90.00
#
_symmetry.space_group_name_H-M   'P 1'
#
loop_
_entity.id
_entity.type
_entity.pdbx_description
1 polymer ?
#
loop_
_entity_poly.entity_id
_entity_poly.type
_entity_poly.pdbx_seq_one_letter_code
_entity_poly.pdbx_strand_id
1 'polypeptide(L)'
;MPFTNFTNPYKNPVDIPEIYRQHMNFQKLFKSDGSYVRPAEDPVTIWAIQILVEEYSVPLEAMELELYADFAEGTYQGGRRYQGRADVVVYDDRYADAVGNLDVAFIMLEAMEPNKKLDGKDPEGWVDHLNRLNAYMSASPSARYAILTSGKHTIVYRRDLDYPRKLEPIGDALPSKYESSREAAKHSRYTVVLNPNEPDGIQTGLIPLSRDRFREVLGDTRSGCHSILRDNEGLQPQEAVDAMVKFLFAKWYDEQATVDLAKQTGESRAYVFSINPETDPERLLVQVRDTFEKAKQWERDTLAKKFGDDLGVRLAFNEADVLQFKPYTTMQIVERLQSWSLRKSSADVKGGVFEDFLSKTFRDDLGQYFTPTPVINLMVGILQPTVNDYVGDPACGSARMLTHVLDYVRKQEYAKAIANNGGNPEGINPEEPTQEFIKFRDNHLFGAEYSRNVMHVARVNTLMNGAQYADLKVMDSLERLGSITGGITEGLPERPGFYLRGLTMILTNPPFGSKLTNESVLKDFAGRDGVTRKKGKVVKSIPQEVAFLNRCLEYLAPNGKLAIVLPDGVLANSSMQDVRDWILRWARLKAIISLPQATFAPYGAGVKTSVVVLQKREILLTAEGQLELSQEVMEFDEDYKVYMARIDDIGYDAAGRMSIAENHAHEPPEVQEKIVDFDKNLGW
;
A
#
# COMPACT_ATOMS: atom_id res chain seq x y z
N MET A 1 -18.93 -20.57 28.42
CA MET A 1 -19.69 -20.59 29.69
C MET A 1 -19.13 -19.55 30.66
N PRO A 2 -19.91 -19.00 31.60
CA PRO A 2 -19.36 -18.08 32.61
C PRO A 2 -18.26 -18.76 33.43
N PHE A 3 -17.28 -17.98 33.90
CA PHE A 3 -16.29 -18.45 34.88
C PHE A 3 -17.02 -18.69 36.21
N THR A 4 -17.50 -19.92 36.43
CA THR A 4 -18.31 -20.29 37.61
C THR A 4 -17.49 -20.30 38.91
N ASN A 5 -18.09 -20.56 40.06
CA ASN A 5 -17.34 -20.64 41.33
C ASN A 5 -16.20 -21.66 41.24
N PHE A 6 -14.98 -21.21 41.56
CA PHE A 6 -13.78 -22.02 41.71
C PHE A 6 -14.02 -23.16 42.71
N THR A 7 -14.11 -24.37 42.18
CA THR A 7 -14.01 -25.59 42.95
C THR A 7 -12.60 -26.09 42.74
N ASN A 8 -11.62 -25.72 43.58
CA ASN A 8 -10.21 -26.09 43.42
C ASN A 8 -10.10 -27.53 42.85
N PRO A 9 -9.85 -27.67 41.54
CA PRO A 9 -10.04 -28.97 40.89
C PRO A 9 -8.96 -29.95 41.33
N TYR A 10 -7.84 -29.44 41.86
CA TYR A 10 -6.65 -30.19 42.24
C TYR A 10 -6.18 -29.75 43.62
N LYS A 11 -6.86 -30.22 44.67
CA LYS A 11 -6.43 -30.00 46.07
C LYS A 11 -5.04 -30.56 46.34
N ASN A 12 -4.63 -31.60 45.60
CA ASN A 12 -3.29 -32.12 45.58
C ASN A 12 -2.66 -31.82 44.21
N PRO A 13 -1.47 -31.19 44.13
CA PRO A 13 -0.81 -30.88 42.86
C PRO A 13 -0.55 -32.09 41.95
N VAL A 14 -0.50 -33.30 42.51
CA VAL A 14 -0.39 -34.56 41.75
C VAL A 14 -1.61 -34.83 40.87
N ASP A 15 -2.78 -34.30 41.25
CA ASP A 15 -4.04 -34.53 40.53
C ASP A 15 -4.16 -33.65 39.27
N ILE A 16 -3.28 -32.65 39.10
CA ILE A 16 -3.26 -31.78 37.92
C ILE A 16 -2.92 -32.64 36.70
N PRO A 17 -3.70 -32.53 35.60
CA PRO A 17 -3.45 -33.31 34.40
C PRO A 17 -2.04 -33.06 33.87
N GLU A 18 -1.40 -34.15 33.43
CA GLU A 18 0.00 -34.13 33.00
C GLU A 18 0.25 -33.10 31.89
N ILE A 19 -0.76 -32.90 31.01
CA ILE A 19 -0.70 -31.92 29.93
C ILE A 19 -0.46 -30.49 30.41
N TYR A 20 -0.92 -30.11 31.62
CA TYR A 20 -0.65 -28.79 32.20
C TYR A 20 0.65 -28.77 32.99
N ARG A 21 0.97 -29.85 33.72
CA ARG A 21 2.20 -29.96 34.54
C ARG A 21 3.46 -30.02 33.69
N GLN A 22 3.43 -30.67 32.54
CA GLN A 22 4.58 -30.81 31.64
C GLN A 22 4.63 -29.75 30.54
N HIS A 23 3.61 -28.90 30.41
CA HIS A 23 3.63 -27.86 29.39
C HIS A 23 4.79 -26.89 29.66
N MET A 24 5.57 -26.58 28.63
CA MET A 24 6.77 -25.75 28.77
C MET A 24 6.44 -24.35 29.32
N ASN A 25 5.33 -23.76 28.85
CA ASN A 25 4.93 -22.42 29.26
C ASN A 25 4.38 -22.36 30.69
N PHE A 26 4.05 -23.51 31.31
CA PHE A 26 3.43 -23.57 32.63
C PHE A 26 4.36 -24.05 33.74
N GLN A 27 5.61 -24.37 33.42
CA GLN A 27 6.60 -24.83 34.40
C GLN A 27 6.78 -23.86 35.57
N LYS A 28 6.59 -22.54 35.34
CA LYS A 28 6.71 -21.51 36.38
C LYS A 28 5.66 -21.60 37.49
N LEU A 29 4.54 -22.31 37.28
CA LEU A 29 3.53 -22.51 38.32
C LEU A 29 3.93 -23.60 39.32
N PHE A 30 4.95 -24.40 39.01
CA PHE A 30 5.29 -25.60 39.76
C PHE A 30 6.74 -25.57 40.26
N LYS A 31 6.94 -26.03 41.49
CA LYS A 31 8.26 -26.36 42.03
C LYS A 31 8.71 -27.71 41.48
N SER A 32 9.99 -28.05 41.70
CA SER A 32 10.57 -29.33 41.29
C SER A 32 9.89 -30.56 41.93
N ASP A 33 9.23 -30.39 43.07
CA ASP A 33 8.44 -31.43 43.74
C ASP A 33 6.99 -31.52 43.24
N GLY A 34 6.63 -30.73 42.22
CA GLY A 34 5.30 -30.66 41.63
C GLY A 34 4.30 -29.77 42.39
N SER A 35 4.67 -29.21 43.54
CA SER A 35 3.79 -28.30 44.29
C SER A 35 3.73 -26.90 43.67
N TYR A 36 2.65 -26.15 43.93
CA TYR A 36 2.51 -24.78 43.41
C TYR A 36 3.57 -23.82 43.95
N VAL A 37 4.04 -22.91 43.10
CA VAL A 37 4.96 -21.83 43.50
C VAL A 37 4.24 -20.83 44.40
N ARG A 38 3.02 -20.42 44.03
CA ARG A 38 2.08 -19.60 44.81
C ARG A 38 0.88 -20.45 45.24
N PRO A 39 0.90 -21.07 46.43
CA PRO A 39 -0.11 -22.05 46.84
C PRO A 39 -1.54 -21.52 46.97
N ALA A 40 -1.74 -20.20 47.05
CA ALA A 40 -3.06 -19.59 47.11
C ALA A 40 -3.58 -19.19 45.71
N GLU A 41 -2.75 -18.59 44.87
CA GLU A 41 -3.13 -17.99 43.58
C GLU A 41 -3.01 -18.96 42.40
N ASP A 42 -1.92 -19.72 42.29
CA ASP A 42 -1.69 -20.61 41.14
C ASP A 42 -2.78 -21.68 40.94
N PRO A 43 -3.45 -22.21 41.98
CA PRO A 43 -4.64 -23.04 41.79
C PRO A 43 -5.76 -22.32 41.02
N VAL A 44 -5.99 -21.04 41.29
CA VAL A 44 -6.97 -20.21 40.58
C VAL A 44 -6.50 -19.95 39.14
N THR A 45 -5.21 -19.71 38.95
CA THR A 45 -4.60 -19.56 37.61
C THR A 45 -4.81 -20.80 36.75
N ILE A 46 -4.48 -22.01 37.26
CA ILE A 46 -4.68 -23.27 36.52
C ILE A 46 -6.15 -23.52 36.21
N TRP A 47 -7.04 -23.25 37.16
CA TRP A 47 -8.48 -23.39 36.94
C TRP A 47 -8.98 -22.47 35.83
N ALA A 48 -8.52 -21.22 35.81
CA ALA A 48 -8.90 -20.28 34.77
C ALA A 48 -8.32 -20.67 33.40
N ILE A 49 -7.09 -21.18 33.35
CA ILE A 49 -6.48 -21.79 32.16
C ILE A 49 -7.36 -22.95 31.65
N GLN A 50 -7.80 -23.84 32.54
CA GLN A 50 -8.65 -24.97 32.16
C GLN A 50 -9.97 -24.50 31.51
N ILE A 51 -10.63 -23.49 32.07
CA ILE A 51 -11.83 -22.89 31.46
C ILE A 51 -11.50 -22.31 30.07
N LEU A 52 -10.40 -21.58 29.93
CA LEU A 52 -9.99 -21.03 28.64
C LEU A 52 -9.79 -22.13 27.58
N VAL A 53 -9.23 -23.27 27.97
CA VAL A 53 -9.03 -24.43 27.08
C VAL A 53 -10.34 -25.13 26.74
N GLU A 54 -11.10 -25.55 27.76
CA GLU A 54 -12.25 -26.44 27.60
C GLU A 54 -13.48 -25.69 27.06
N GLU A 55 -13.74 -24.48 27.55
CA GLU A 55 -14.96 -23.73 27.26
C GLU A 55 -14.77 -22.71 26.14
N TYR A 56 -13.54 -22.18 26.01
CA TYR A 56 -13.21 -21.14 25.04
C TYR A 56 -12.24 -21.58 23.96
N SER A 57 -11.83 -22.86 23.94
CA SER A 57 -11.00 -23.43 22.87
C SER A 57 -9.64 -22.73 22.68
N VAL A 58 -9.10 -22.11 23.74
CA VAL A 58 -7.76 -21.51 23.70
C VAL A 58 -6.71 -22.62 23.78
N PRO A 59 -5.83 -22.78 22.79
CA PRO A 59 -4.77 -23.78 22.83
C PRO A 59 -3.70 -23.41 23.87
N LEU A 60 -3.06 -24.42 24.46
CA LEU A 60 -2.04 -24.21 25.50
C LEU A 60 -0.81 -23.48 24.96
N GLU A 61 -0.49 -23.74 23.70
CA GLU A 61 0.62 -23.16 22.97
C GLU A 61 0.43 -21.65 22.73
N ALA A 62 -0.79 -21.13 22.85
CA ALA A 62 -1.08 -19.71 22.76
C ALA A 62 -0.98 -18.98 24.11
N MET A 63 -0.68 -19.66 25.21
CA MET A 63 -0.64 -19.07 26.55
C MET A 63 0.79 -18.94 27.07
N GLU A 64 1.12 -17.78 27.65
CA GLU A 64 2.36 -17.56 28.40
C GLU A 64 2.07 -17.04 29.81
N LEU A 65 3.02 -17.26 30.73
CA LEU A 65 2.89 -16.93 32.14
C LEU A 65 3.82 -15.82 32.63
N GLU A 66 3.29 -15.05 33.60
CA GLU A 66 4.00 -14.08 34.44
C GLU A 66 4.80 -13.07 33.62
N LEU A 67 4.09 -12.31 32.80
CA LEU A 67 4.70 -11.30 31.96
C LEU A 67 4.56 -9.92 32.60
N TYR A 68 5.66 -9.17 32.53
CA TYR A 68 5.78 -7.82 33.04
C TYR A 68 6.05 -6.88 31.88
N ALA A 69 5.36 -5.74 31.85
CA ALA A 69 5.75 -4.65 30.97
C ALA A 69 6.79 -3.78 31.69
N ASP A 70 7.99 -3.69 31.09
CA ASP A 70 9.08 -2.88 31.62
C ASP A 70 8.88 -1.42 31.17
N PHE A 71 8.27 -0.61 32.04
CA PHE A 71 7.97 0.79 31.73
C PHE A 71 9.13 1.68 32.13
N ALA A 72 9.86 2.26 31.17
CA ALA A 72 10.70 3.44 31.43
C ALA A 72 9.84 4.67 31.80
N GLU A 73 8.65 4.79 31.19
CA GLU A 73 7.64 5.82 31.43
C GLU A 73 6.35 5.18 31.99
N GLY A 74 6.17 5.19 33.31
CA GLY A 74 5.03 4.50 33.93
C GLY A 74 3.67 5.15 33.64
N THR A 75 2.61 4.35 33.56
CA THR A 75 1.23 4.85 33.56
C THR A 75 0.83 5.34 34.94
N TYR A 76 0.39 6.61 35.03
CA TYR A 76 -0.16 7.22 36.23
C TYR A 76 -1.66 6.97 36.32
N GLN A 77 -2.11 6.30 37.39
CA GLN A 77 -3.51 6.26 37.79
C GLN A 77 -3.63 6.68 39.25
N GLY A 78 -4.44 7.72 39.51
CA GLY A 78 -4.64 8.25 40.87
C GLY A 78 -3.36 8.77 41.56
N GLY A 79 -2.33 9.16 40.80
CA GLY A 79 -1.05 9.65 41.34
C GLY A 79 -0.04 8.57 41.75
N ARG A 80 -0.32 7.28 41.53
CA ARG A 80 0.62 6.16 41.72
C ARG A 80 1.08 5.56 40.39
N ARG A 81 2.33 5.10 40.34
CA ARG A 81 2.92 4.37 39.20
C ARG A 81 2.71 2.87 39.43
N TYR A 82 2.02 2.22 38.50
CA TYR A 82 1.83 0.77 38.53
C TYR A 82 2.74 0.11 37.50
N GLN A 83 3.45 -0.95 37.90
CA GLN A 83 4.10 -1.85 36.96
C GLN A 83 3.03 -2.78 36.39
N GLY A 84 2.88 -2.80 35.06
CA GLY A 84 1.89 -3.64 34.39
C GLY A 84 2.27 -5.10 34.48
N ARG A 85 1.30 -5.94 34.81
CA ARG A 85 1.44 -7.39 35.03
C ARG A 85 0.17 -8.12 34.63
N ALA A 86 0.34 -9.34 34.10
CA ALA A 86 -0.70 -10.34 33.94
C ALA A 86 -0.11 -11.73 34.31
N ASP A 87 -0.92 -12.56 34.96
CA ASP A 87 -0.53 -13.93 35.28
C ASP A 87 -0.54 -14.83 34.05
N VAL A 88 -1.51 -14.64 33.14
CA VAL A 88 -1.60 -15.37 31.87
C VAL A 88 -1.88 -14.38 30.74
N VAL A 89 -1.16 -14.51 29.63
CA VAL A 89 -1.44 -13.81 28.38
C VAL A 89 -1.75 -14.83 27.30
N VAL A 90 -2.88 -14.66 26.62
CA VAL A 90 -3.26 -15.43 25.45
C VAL A 90 -2.89 -14.63 24.21
N TYR A 91 -2.05 -15.21 23.37
CA TYR A 91 -1.59 -14.62 22.13
C TYR A 91 -2.33 -15.15 20.91
N ASP A 92 -2.29 -14.38 19.82
CA ASP A 92 -2.79 -14.79 18.52
C ASP A 92 -1.71 -15.55 17.74
N ASP A 93 -1.97 -16.81 17.39
CA ASP A 93 -1.02 -17.67 16.69
C ASP A 93 -0.90 -17.40 15.18
N ARG A 94 -1.61 -16.40 14.66
CA ARG A 94 -1.46 -15.89 13.29
C ARG A 94 -0.08 -15.29 13.05
N TYR A 95 0.58 -14.85 14.11
CA TYR A 95 1.84 -14.14 14.03
C TYR A 95 2.86 -14.83 14.92
N ALA A 96 3.70 -15.62 14.28
CA ALA A 96 4.94 -16.06 14.89
C ALA A 96 6.06 -15.17 14.35
N ASP A 97 6.94 -14.67 15.21
CA ASP A 97 8.16 -14.01 14.78
C ASP A 97 9.12 -15.02 14.10
N ALA A 98 10.28 -14.55 13.62
CA ALA A 98 11.25 -15.40 12.94
C ALA A 98 11.77 -16.58 13.80
N VAL A 99 11.60 -16.53 15.12
CA VAL A 99 12.04 -17.53 16.10
C VAL A 99 10.85 -18.37 16.63
N GLY A 100 9.61 -18.01 16.26
CA GLY A 100 8.40 -18.72 16.66
C GLY A 100 7.63 -18.09 17.83
N ASN A 101 8.04 -16.93 18.35
CA ASN A 101 7.38 -16.28 19.47
C ASN A 101 6.06 -15.63 19.04
N LEU A 102 5.08 -15.65 19.93
CA LEU A 102 3.79 -15.01 19.71
C LEU A 102 3.81 -13.60 20.31
N ASP A 103 3.57 -12.57 19.50
CA ASP A 103 3.72 -11.17 19.95
C ASP A 103 2.40 -10.39 20.06
N VAL A 104 1.29 -10.98 19.59
CA VAL A 104 -0.02 -10.30 19.55
C VAL A 104 -0.91 -10.77 20.68
N ALA A 105 -0.80 -10.12 21.84
CA ALA A 105 -1.65 -10.41 23.00
C ALA A 105 -3.12 -10.06 22.70
N PHE A 106 -4.05 -10.95 23.06
CA PHE A 106 -5.49 -10.78 22.85
C PHE A 106 -6.29 -10.81 24.16
N ILE A 107 -6.03 -11.80 25.02
CA ILE A 107 -6.64 -11.90 26.35
C ILE A 107 -5.53 -11.79 27.39
N MET A 108 -5.74 -10.96 28.41
CA MET A 108 -4.88 -10.91 29.58
C MET A 108 -5.68 -11.35 30.80
N LEU A 109 -5.10 -12.23 31.61
CA LEU A 109 -5.74 -12.74 32.81
C LEU A 109 -4.85 -12.48 34.02
N GLU A 110 -5.46 -11.95 35.08
CA GLU A 110 -4.86 -11.81 36.39
C GLU A 110 -5.71 -12.58 37.40
N ALA A 111 -5.06 -13.50 38.12
CA ALA A 111 -5.63 -14.32 39.15
C ALA A 111 -5.23 -13.80 40.54
N MET A 112 -6.17 -13.86 41.47
CA MET A 112 -5.97 -13.48 42.86
C MET A 112 -6.12 -14.68 43.78
N GLU A 113 -5.70 -14.49 45.02
CA GLU A 113 -6.02 -15.42 46.10
C GLU A 113 -7.55 -15.65 46.19
N PRO A 114 -7.98 -16.90 46.46
CA PRO A 114 -9.37 -17.22 46.63
C PRO A 114 -9.97 -16.43 47.79
N ASN A 115 -11.15 -15.86 47.57
CA ASN A 115 -11.97 -15.07 48.51
C ASN A 115 -11.70 -13.55 48.62
N LYS A 116 -10.84 -12.96 47.78
CA LYS A 116 -10.76 -11.48 47.68
C LYS A 116 -12.11 -10.90 47.27
N LYS A 117 -12.54 -9.82 47.94
CA LYS A 117 -13.83 -9.16 47.69
C LYS A 117 -13.73 -8.17 46.52
N LEU A 118 -14.85 -8.02 45.82
CA LEU A 118 -14.99 -7.17 44.63
C LEU A 118 -14.94 -5.66 44.95
N ASP A 119 -15.30 -5.26 46.18
CA ASP A 119 -15.25 -3.89 46.69
C ASP A 119 -13.85 -3.46 47.21
N GLY A 120 -12.86 -4.35 47.09
CA GLY A 120 -11.61 -4.35 47.85
C GLY A 120 -10.91 -2.99 47.97
N LYS A 121 -10.92 -2.45 49.21
CA LYS A 121 -9.99 -1.40 49.68
C LYS A 121 -8.74 -1.98 50.35
N ASP A 122 -8.63 -3.30 50.37
CA ASP A 122 -7.49 -4.03 50.94
C ASP A 122 -6.24 -3.80 50.09
N PRO A 123 -5.03 -3.73 50.69
CA PRO A 123 -3.77 -3.74 49.95
C PRO A 123 -3.71 -4.98 49.03
N GLU A 124 -3.33 -4.79 47.76
CA GLU A 124 -3.39 -5.84 46.73
C GLU A 124 -4.81 -6.42 46.55
N GLY A 125 -5.82 -5.56 46.64
CA GLY A 125 -7.22 -5.89 46.37
C GLY A 125 -7.62 -5.75 44.90
N TRP A 126 -8.92 -5.86 44.63
CA TRP A 126 -9.50 -5.84 43.28
C TRP A 126 -9.01 -4.65 42.43
N VAL A 127 -9.02 -3.45 43.01
CA VAL A 127 -8.63 -2.21 42.33
C VAL A 127 -7.16 -2.20 41.95
N ASP A 128 -6.26 -2.68 42.82
CA ASP A 128 -4.83 -2.67 42.55
C ASP A 128 -4.46 -3.65 41.43
N HIS A 129 -5.02 -4.86 41.43
CA HIS A 129 -4.84 -5.80 40.31
C HIS A 129 -5.47 -5.28 39.01
N LEU A 130 -6.66 -4.67 39.06
CA LEU A 130 -7.26 -4.06 37.87
C LEU A 130 -6.37 -2.95 37.30
N ASN A 131 -5.76 -2.13 38.16
CA ASN A 131 -4.82 -1.08 37.73
C ASN A 131 -3.54 -1.67 37.13
N ARG A 132 -2.98 -2.75 37.69
CA ARG A 132 -1.84 -3.48 37.12
C ARG A 132 -2.18 -4.07 35.75
N LEU A 133 -3.34 -4.72 35.63
CA LEU A 133 -3.81 -5.33 34.39
C LEU A 133 -4.07 -4.25 33.32
N ASN A 134 -4.70 -3.14 33.69
CA ASN A 134 -4.95 -2.01 32.79
C ASN A 134 -3.65 -1.32 32.33
N ALA A 135 -2.67 -1.18 33.23
CA ALA A 135 -1.34 -0.70 32.87
C ALA A 135 -0.69 -1.62 31.82
N TYR A 136 -0.80 -2.94 31.98
CA TYR A 136 -0.26 -3.87 31.01
C TYR A 136 -1.01 -3.85 29.67
N MET A 137 -2.35 -3.89 29.69
CA MET A 137 -3.16 -3.74 28.47
C MET A 137 -2.88 -2.43 27.75
N SER A 138 -2.54 -1.36 28.48
CA SER A 138 -2.14 -0.08 27.87
C SER A 138 -0.85 -0.21 27.05
N ALA A 139 0.11 -1.05 27.48
CA ALA A 139 1.32 -1.38 26.74
C ALA A 139 1.12 -2.41 25.62
N SER A 140 -0.02 -3.11 25.60
CA SER A 140 -0.37 -4.08 24.57
C SER A 140 -1.64 -3.64 23.83
N PRO A 141 -1.51 -2.74 22.82
CA PRO A 141 -2.66 -2.21 22.07
C PRO A 141 -3.60 -3.27 21.49
N SER A 142 -3.08 -4.45 21.17
CA SER A 142 -3.82 -5.59 20.62
C SER A 142 -4.66 -6.34 21.66
N ALA A 143 -4.38 -6.19 22.97
CA ALA A 143 -5.14 -6.85 24.01
C ALA A 143 -6.57 -6.27 24.07
N ARG A 144 -7.57 -7.14 23.89
CA ARG A 144 -8.98 -6.76 23.80
C ARG A 144 -9.74 -7.05 25.08
N TYR A 145 -9.49 -8.22 25.67
CA TYR A 145 -10.20 -8.68 26.86
C TYR A 145 -9.25 -8.84 28.05
N ALA A 146 -9.69 -8.37 29.20
CA ALA A 146 -9.04 -8.59 30.49
C ALA A 146 -9.92 -9.51 31.33
N ILE A 147 -9.35 -10.52 31.96
CA ILE A 147 -10.05 -11.40 32.90
C ILE A 147 -9.43 -11.17 34.27
N LEU A 148 -10.24 -10.71 35.21
CA LEU A 148 -9.83 -10.54 36.60
C LEU A 148 -10.62 -11.52 37.45
N THR A 149 -9.92 -12.40 38.16
CA THR A 149 -10.59 -13.48 38.89
C THR A 149 -9.96 -13.77 40.25
N SER A 150 -10.79 -13.93 41.27
CA SER A 150 -10.42 -14.52 42.57
C SER A 150 -10.95 -15.94 42.73
N GLY A 151 -11.40 -16.56 41.64
CA GLY A 151 -12.09 -17.84 41.63
C GLY A 151 -13.52 -17.81 42.17
N LYS A 152 -13.81 -16.96 43.16
CA LYS A 152 -15.18 -16.73 43.66
C LYS A 152 -15.90 -15.63 42.89
N HIS A 153 -15.15 -14.63 42.46
CA HIS A 153 -15.64 -13.51 41.67
C HIS A 153 -14.78 -13.41 40.41
N THR A 154 -15.44 -13.31 39.26
CA THR A 154 -14.78 -13.06 37.99
C THR A 154 -15.47 -11.89 37.31
N ILE A 155 -14.67 -10.98 36.77
CA ILE A 155 -15.16 -9.98 35.82
C ILE A 155 -14.29 -10.05 34.59
N VAL A 156 -14.94 -10.19 33.45
CA VAL A 156 -14.37 -9.97 32.14
C VAL A 156 -14.58 -8.50 31.79
N TYR A 157 -13.48 -7.85 31.44
CA TYR A 157 -13.43 -6.49 30.97
C TYR A 157 -13.15 -6.47 29.48
N ARG A 158 -13.85 -5.60 28.77
CA ARG A 158 -13.59 -5.28 27.38
C ARG A 158 -12.93 -3.91 27.31
N ARG A 159 -11.84 -3.82 26.56
CA ARG A 159 -11.18 -2.54 26.32
C ARG A 159 -12.05 -1.65 25.43
N ASP A 160 -12.09 -0.36 25.67
CA ASP A 160 -12.71 0.59 24.75
C ASP A 160 -11.73 0.88 23.58
N LEU A 161 -12.21 0.83 22.32
CA LEU A 161 -11.36 1.09 21.15
C LEU A 161 -10.99 2.56 21.03
N ASP A 162 -11.90 3.45 21.41
CA ASP A 162 -11.74 4.90 21.30
C ASP A 162 -11.08 5.48 22.55
N TYR A 163 -11.23 4.80 23.69
CA TYR A 163 -10.61 5.16 24.97
C TYR A 163 -9.74 4.02 25.51
N PRO A 164 -8.51 3.82 25.00
CA PRO A 164 -7.72 2.61 25.26
C PRO A 164 -7.36 2.33 26.73
N ARG A 165 -7.53 3.29 27.64
CA ARG A 165 -7.32 3.13 29.09
C ARG A 165 -8.59 2.76 29.86
N LYS A 166 -9.74 2.73 29.18
CA LYS A 166 -11.05 2.42 29.75
C LYS A 166 -11.33 0.93 29.56
N LEU A 167 -11.52 0.25 30.67
CA LEU A 167 -11.93 -1.15 30.73
C LEU A 167 -13.40 -1.19 31.16
N GLU A 168 -14.27 -1.67 30.27
CA GLU A 168 -15.70 -1.81 30.51
C GLU A 168 -16.01 -3.23 31.01
N PRO A 169 -16.63 -3.40 32.19
CA PRO A 169 -17.04 -4.73 32.63
C PRO A 169 -18.17 -5.25 31.73
N ILE A 170 -18.01 -6.46 31.19
CA ILE A 170 -18.98 -7.10 30.27
C ILE A 170 -19.64 -8.36 30.86
N GLY A 171 -19.37 -8.67 32.13
CA GLY A 171 -19.91 -9.83 32.84
C GLY A 171 -18.80 -10.76 33.30
N ASP A 172 -19.06 -12.06 33.30
CA ASP A 172 -18.18 -13.13 33.78
C ASP A 172 -17.89 -14.18 32.69
N ALA A 173 -18.19 -13.86 31.42
CA ALA A 173 -17.95 -14.71 30.27
C ALA A 173 -17.29 -13.93 29.13
N LEU A 174 -16.41 -14.58 28.36
CA LEU A 174 -15.93 -14.02 27.09
C LEU A 174 -17.08 -14.07 26.06
N PRO A 175 -17.15 -13.11 25.12
CA PRO A 175 -18.26 -13.01 24.17
C PRO A 175 -18.25 -14.11 23.10
N SER A 176 -17.12 -14.75 22.86
CA SER A 176 -16.91 -15.75 21.81
C SER A 176 -15.84 -16.76 22.20
N LYS A 177 -15.78 -17.88 21.47
CA LYS A 177 -14.67 -18.82 21.58
C LYS A 177 -13.42 -18.26 20.89
N TYR A 178 -12.26 -18.64 21.40
CA TYR A 178 -11.00 -18.43 20.71
C TYR A 178 -10.86 -19.46 19.61
N GLU A 179 -10.60 -18.97 18.41
CA GLU A 179 -10.16 -19.78 17.29
C GLU A 179 -8.80 -19.31 16.80
N SER A 180 -7.85 -20.24 16.74
CA SER A 180 -6.50 -19.99 16.24
C SER A 180 -6.47 -20.08 14.70
N SER A 181 -5.46 -19.52 14.05
CA SER A 181 -5.26 -19.67 12.59
C SER A 181 -5.16 -21.13 12.16
N ARG A 182 -4.50 -21.97 12.97
CA ARG A 182 -4.35 -23.41 12.72
C ARG A 182 -5.67 -24.15 12.86
N GLU A 183 -6.46 -23.81 13.87
CA GLU A 183 -7.79 -24.40 14.04
C GLU A 183 -8.74 -23.96 12.92
N ALA A 184 -8.75 -22.67 12.60
CA ALA A 184 -9.51 -22.13 11.48
C ALA A 184 -9.13 -22.81 10.16
N ALA A 185 -7.86 -23.15 9.93
CA ALA A 185 -7.40 -23.84 8.72
C ALA A 185 -8.07 -25.21 8.49
N LYS A 186 -8.60 -25.86 9.54
CA LYS A 186 -9.26 -27.18 9.44
C LYS A 186 -10.63 -27.12 8.78
N HIS A 187 -11.27 -25.95 8.74
CA HIS A 187 -12.64 -25.79 8.21
C HIS A 187 -12.84 -24.56 7.33
N SER A 188 -11.99 -23.53 7.46
CA SER A 188 -11.99 -22.37 6.58
C SER A 188 -11.60 -22.76 5.17
N ARG A 189 -12.37 -22.25 4.20
CA ARG A 189 -12.00 -22.38 2.79
C ARG A 189 -10.81 -21.50 2.45
N TYR A 190 -10.58 -20.43 3.19
CA TYR A 190 -9.54 -19.44 2.92
C TYR A 190 -8.29 -19.75 3.74
N THR A 191 -7.57 -20.78 3.31
CA THR A 191 -6.38 -21.29 3.96
C THR A 191 -5.24 -21.50 2.97
N VAL A 192 -4.00 -21.50 3.47
CA VAL A 192 -2.81 -22.01 2.80
C VAL A 192 -2.54 -23.43 3.28
N VAL A 193 -2.47 -24.36 2.34
CA VAL A 193 -2.10 -25.76 2.56
C VAL A 193 -0.83 -26.05 1.77
N LEU A 194 0.13 -26.76 2.38
CA LEU A 194 1.33 -27.20 1.67
C LEU A 194 0.96 -28.30 0.68
N ASN A 195 1.28 -28.08 -0.60
CA ASN A 195 0.97 -29.02 -1.67
C ASN A 195 2.15 -29.09 -2.65
N PRO A 196 2.99 -30.15 -2.57
CA PRO A 196 4.15 -30.32 -3.45
C PRO A 196 3.80 -30.46 -4.94
N ASN A 197 2.54 -30.71 -5.29
CA ASN A 197 2.09 -30.81 -6.68
C ASN A 197 1.79 -29.44 -7.32
N GLU A 198 1.70 -28.38 -6.51
CA GLU A 198 1.48 -27.03 -7.01
C GLU A 198 2.83 -26.37 -7.37
N PRO A 199 2.91 -25.53 -8.42
CA PRO A 199 4.15 -24.91 -8.87
C PRO A 199 4.89 -24.09 -7.79
N ASP A 200 4.15 -23.46 -6.88
CA ASP A 200 4.66 -22.67 -5.76
C ASP A 200 4.72 -23.46 -4.43
N GLY A 201 4.44 -24.78 -4.48
CA GLY A 201 4.43 -25.69 -3.35
C GLY A 201 3.25 -25.48 -2.39
N ILE A 202 2.26 -24.68 -2.78
CA ILE A 202 1.11 -24.33 -1.93
C ILE A 202 -0.20 -24.36 -2.69
N GLN A 203 -1.24 -24.83 -2.02
CA GLN A 203 -2.61 -24.65 -2.44
C GLN A 203 -3.25 -23.57 -1.57
N THR A 204 -3.95 -22.64 -2.20
CA THR A 204 -4.75 -21.64 -1.49
C THR A 204 -6.22 -21.78 -1.88
N GLY A 205 -7.14 -21.46 -0.98
CA GLY A 205 -8.56 -21.36 -1.33
C GLY A 205 -8.99 -19.99 -1.84
N LEU A 206 -8.02 -19.14 -2.21
CA LEU A 206 -8.27 -17.83 -2.79
C LEU A 206 -8.43 -17.95 -4.30
N ILE A 207 -9.38 -17.19 -4.84
CA ILE A 207 -9.68 -17.17 -6.27
C ILE A 207 -9.03 -15.93 -6.87
N PRO A 208 -8.29 -16.03 -7.99
CA PRO A 208 -7.86 -14.86 -8.74
C PRO A 208 -9.06 -13.96 -9.07
N LEU A 209 -8.89 -12.66 -8.93
CA LEU A 209 -9.92 -11.69 -9.26
C LEU A 209 -10.23 -11.75 -10.76
N SER A 210 -11.49 -11.52 -11.07
CA SER A 210 -11.94 -11.13 -12.41
C SER A 210 -12.37 -9.67 -12.41
N ARG A 211 -12.43 -9.05 -13.59
CA ARG A 211 -12.81 -7.64 -13.71
C ARG A 211 -14.21 -7.35 -13.15
N ASP A 212 -15.20 -8.13 -13.57
CA ASP A 212 -16.59 -7.96 -13.14
C ASP A 212 -16.75 -8.11 -11.63
N ARG A 213 -16.06 -9.11 -11.07
CA ARG A 213 -16.19 -9.42 -9.66
C ARG A 213 -15.49 -8.39 -8.77
N PHE A 214 -14.36 -7.86 -9.21
CA PHE A 214 -13.69 -6.78 -8.50
C PHE A 214 -14.54 -5.50 -8.51
N ARG A 215 -15.23 -5.17 -9.63
CA ARG A 215 -16.19 -4.06 -9.68
C ARG A 215 -17.32 -4.23 -8.67
N GLU A 216 -17.83 -5.45 -8.49
CA GLU A 216 -18.85 -5.75 -7.47
C GLU A 216 -18.31 -5.59 -6.04
N VAL A 217 -17.11 -6.12 -5.79
CA VAL A 217 -16.48 -6.18 -4.46
C VAL A 217 -16.03 -4.81 -3.97
N LEU A 218 -15.35 -4.04 -4.83
CA LEU A 218 -14.78 -2.73 -4.48
C LEU A 218 -15.66 -1.54 -4.88
N GLY A 219 -16.50 -1.68 -5.91
CA GLY A 219 -17.23 -0.55 -6.49
C GLY A 219 -18.42 -0.06 -5.65
N ASP A 220 -19.06 1.00 -6.15
CA ASP A 220 -20.21 1.66 -5.50
C ASP A 220 -21.55 0.94 -5.76
N THR A 221 -21.53 -0.40 -5.80
CA THR A 221 -22.77 -1.17 -5.70
C THR A 221 -23.31 -1.05 -4.28
N ARG A 222 -24.63 -1.24 -4.07
CA ARG A 222 -25.27 -1.17 -2.73
C ARG A 222 -24.60 -2.07 -1.67
N SER A 223 -23.75 -3.02 -2.08
CA SER A 223 -23.08 -3.99 -1.21
C SER A 223 -21.55 -3.97 -1.30
N GLY A 224 -20.95 -3.07 -2.09
CA GLY A 224 -19.49 -3.00 -2.26
C GLY A 224 -18.80 -2.31 -1.09
N CYS A 225 -17.48 -2.50 -0.97
CA CYS A 225 -16.67 -1.93 0.12
C CYS A 225 -16.83 -0.41 0.27
N HIS A 226 -16.88 0.32 -0.85
CA HIS A 226 -17.08 1.77 -0.85
C HIS A 226 -18.40 2.19 -0.20
N SER A 227 -19.51 1.53 -0.57
CA SER A 227 -20.83 1.80 0.01
C SER A 227 -20.89 1.41 1.49
N ILE A 228 -20.26 0.29 1.90
CA ILE A 228 -20.16 -0.11 3.32
C ILE A 228 -19.47 0.99 4.15
N LEU A 229 -18.34 1.51 3.67
CA LEU A 229 -17.60 2.56 4.36
C LEU A 229 -18.39 3.87 4.44
N ARG A 230 -19.04 4.28 3.34
CA ARG A 230 -19.91 5.47 3.36
C ARG A 230 -21.06 5.30 4.34
N ASP A 231 -21.77 4.19 4.29
CA ASP A 231 -23.04 4.01 5.00
C ASP A 231 -22.81 3.72 6.50
N ASN A 232 -21.77 2.97 6.86
CA ASN A 232 -21.51 2.61 8.25
C ASN A 232 -20.59 3.62 8.98
N GLU A 233 -19.64 4.24 8.28
CA GLU A 233 -18.66 5.15 8.88
C GLU A 233 -18.93 6.62 8.56
N GLY A 234 -19.79 6.93 7.59
CA GLY A 234 -20.09 8.30 7.18
C GLY A 234 -18.95 8.96 6.39
N LEU A 235 -18.03 8.17 5.84
CA LEU A 235 -16.87 8.67 5.09
C LEU A 235 -17.29 9.36 3.80
N GLN A 236 -16.61 10.46 3.48
CA GLN A 236 -16.66 11.06 2.16
C GLN A 236 -16.00 10.11 1.12
N PRO A 237 -16.31 10.25 -0.17
CA PRO A 237 -15.79 9.34 -1.21
C PRO A 237 -14.25 9.18 -1.18
N GLN A 238 -13.51 10.26 -0.96
CA GLN A 238 -12.05 10.24 -0.88
C GLN A 238 -11.53 9.50 0.36
N GLU A 239 -12.18 9.70 1.51
CA GLU A 239 -11.85 9.01 2.76
C GLU A 239 -12.15 7.51 2.65
N ALA A 240 -13.24 7.14 1.95
CA ALA A 240 -13.58 5.75 1.67
C ALA A 240 -12.54 5.08 0.75
N VAL A 241 -11.99 5.81 -0.23
CA VAL A 241 -10.87 5.31 -1.05
C VAL A 241 -9.63 5.07 -0.19
N ASP A 242 -9.22 6.05 0.61
CA ASP A 242 -8.04 5.92 1.48
C ASP A 242 -8.19 4.74 2.45
N ALA A 243 -9.37 4.59 3.06
CA ALA A 243 -9.73 3.45 3.89
C ALA A 243 -9.61 2.12 3.12
N MET A 244 -10.16 2.03 1.91
CA MET A 244 -10.04 0.84 1.07
C MET A 244 -8.59 0.50 0.71
N VAL A 245 -7.77 1.50 0.40
CA VAL A 245 -6.36 1.32 0.07
C VAL A 245 -5.61 0.72 1.28
N LYS A 246 -5.93 1.15 2.50
CA LYS A 246 -5.40 0.54 3.75
C LYS A 246 -5.81 -0.93 3.89
N PHE A 247 -7.07 -1.28 3.64
CA PHE A 247 -7.52 -2.68 3.65
C PHE A 247 -6.86 -3.53 2.57
N LEU A 248 -6.69 -3.01 1.35
CA LEU A 248 -6.01 -3.72 0.26
C LEU A 248 -4.54 -3.96 0.57
N PHE A 249 -3.87 -2.97 1.17
CA PHE A 249 -2.49 -3.10 1.61
C PHE A 249 -2.33 -4.17 2.68
N ALA A 250 -3.17 -4.14 3.72
CA ALA A 250 -3.19 -5.16 4.77
C ALA A 250 -3.50 -6.55 4.21
N LYS A 251 -4.49 -6.67 3.31
CA LYS A 251 -4.83 -7.93 2.66
C LYS A 251 -3.71 -8.50 1.81
N TRP A 252 -3.05 -7.65 1.01
CA TRP A 252 -1.94 -8.09 0.18
C TRP A 252 -0.81 -8.66 1.04
N TYR A 253 -0.52 -7.99 2.16
CA TYR A 253 0.47 -8.47 3.14
C TYR A 253 0.03 -9.77 3.82
N ASP A 254 -1.23 -9.89 4.27
CA ASP A 254 -1.79 -11.12 4.85
C ASP A 254 -1.61 -12.33 3.90
N GLU A 255 -1.86 -12.13 2.60
CA GLU A 255 -1.67 -13.17 1.59
C GLU A 255 -0.21 -13.61 1.44
N GLN A 256 0.75 -12.70 1.62
CA GLN A 256 2.18 -12.99 1.57
C GLN A 256 2.65 -13.64 2.88
N ALA A 257 2.38 -13.00 4.01
CA ALA A 257 2.84 -13.41 5.33
C ALA A 257 2.30 -14.80 5.72
N THR A 258 1.03 -15.09 5.43
CA THR A 258 0.44 -16.40 5.74
C THR A 258 1.10 -17.52 4.92
N VAL A 259 1.45 -17.25 3.65
CA VAL A 259 2.18 -18.20 2.79
C VAL A 259 3.58 -18.45 3.32
N ASP A 260 4.32 -17.39 3.64
CA ASP A 260 5.69 -17.51 4.14
C ASP A 260 5.73 -18.28 5.45
N LEU A 261 4.79 -17.99 6.36
CA LEU A 261 4.69 -18.68 7.64
C LEU A 261 4.27 -20.15 7.49
N ALA A 262 3.34 -20.47 6.59
CA ALA A 262 2.97 -21.87 6.31
C ALA A 262 4.17 -22.67 5.77
N LYS A 263 4.95 -22.09 4.86
CA LYS A 263 6.18 -22.71 4.33
C LYS A 263 7.26 -22.89 5.40
N GLN A 264 7.44 -21.90 6.26
CA GLN A 264 8.42 -21.95 7.36
C GLN A 264 8.06 -23.01 8.40
N THR A 265 6.78 -23.08 8.78
CA THR A 265 6.31 -23.95 9.88
C THR A 265 5.99 -25.37 9.46
N GLY A 266 5.70 -25.61 8.18
CA GLY A 266 5.21 -26.92 7.74
C GLY A 266 3.70 -27.12 7.97
N GLU A 267 2.99 -26.08 8.43
CA GLU A 267 1.60 -26.19 8.91
C GLU A 267 0.62 -25.47 7.97
N SER A 268 -0.62 -25.99 7.91
CA SER A 268 -1.72 -25.29 7.24
C SER A 268 -2.22 -24.12 8.09
N ARG A 269 -2.52 -22.99 7.46
CA ARG A 269 -2.88 -21.74 8.16
C ARG A 269 -4.02 -21.02 7.48
N ALA A 270 -4.95 -20.47 8.26
CA ALA A 270 -6.02 -19.61 7.74
C ALA A 270 -5.55 -18.14 7.65
N TYR A 271 -6.01 -17.45 6.62
CA TYR A 271 -5.76 -16.00 6.45
C TYR A 271 -6.44 -15.18 7.54
N VAL A 272 -5.84 -14.03 7.91
CA VAL A 272 -6.51 -13.04 8.77
C VAL A 272 -7.77 -12.52 8.10
N PHE A 273 -7.71 -12.28 6.79
CA PHE A 273 -8.84 -11.89 5.96
C PHE A 273 -9.76 -13.09 5.67
N SER A 274 -10.29 -13.72 6.71
CA SER A 274 -11.31 -14.76 6.62
C SER A 274 -12.28 -14.65 7.78
N ILE A 275 -13.56 -14.92 7.53
CA ILE A 275 -14.61 -14.92 8.57
C ILE A 275 -15.43 -16.20 8.52
N ASN A 276 -16.04 -16.52 9.65
CA ASN A 276 -17.01 -17.59 9.84
C ASN A 276 -18.14 -17.11 10.79
N PRO A 277 -19.21 -17.91 10.99
CA PRO A 277 -20.33 -17.51 11.85
C PRO A 277 -19.98 -17.25 13.33
N GLU A 278 -18.84 -17.74 13.82
CA GLU A 278 -18.38 -17.55 15.21
C GLU A 278 -17.34 -16.42 15.37
N THR A 279 -16.99 -15.75 14.26
CA THR A 279 -15.96 -14.71 14.27
C THR A 279 -16.37 -13.52 15.14
N ASP A 280 -15.55 -13.21 16.13
CA ASP A 280 -15.68 -11.99 16.93
C ASP A 280 -15.24 -10.76 16.11
N PRO A 281 -16.15 -9.82 15.78
CA PRO A 281 -15.82 -8.63 15.01
C PRO A 281 -14.74 -7.77 15.67
N GLU A 282 -14.71 -7.70 17.00
CA GLU A 282 -13.75 -6.86 17.72
C GLU A 282 -12.34 -7.46 17.66
N ARG A 283 -12.25 -8.79 17.75
CA ARG A 283 -11.01 -9.53 17.53
C ARG A 283 -10.50 -9.35 16.10
N LEU A 284 -11.39 -9.51 15.12
CA LEU A 284 -11.04 -9.35 13.71
C LEU A 284 -10.49 -7.95 13.41
N LEU A 285 -11.12 -6.90 13.96
CA LEU A 285 -10.61 -5.53 13.82
C LEU A 285 -9.19 -5.40 14.33
N VAL A 286 -8.90 -5.91 15.53
CA VAL A 286 -7.54 -5.87 16.10
C VAL A 286 -6.55 -6.59 15.18
N GLN A 287 -6.92 -7.77 14.68
CA GLN A 287 -6.05 -8.56 13.82
C GLN A 287 -5.75 -7.87 12.50
N VAL A 288 -6.77 -7.30 11.85
CA VAL A 288 -6.61 -6.55 10.59
C VAL A 288 -5.79 -5.28 10.80
N ARG A 289 -5.98 -4.58 11.92
CA ARG A 289 -5.16 -3.42 12.30
C ARG A 289 -3.70 -3.83 12.49
N ASP A 290 -3.44 -4.92 13.21
CA ASP A 290 -2.09 -5.43 13.42
C ASP A 290 -1.44 -5.92 12.11
N THR A 291 -2.22 -6.54 11.21
CA THR A 291 -1.79 -6.87 9.84
C THR A 291 -1.34 -5.62 9.11
N PHE A 292 -2.09 -4.52 9.22
CA PHE A 292 -1.75 -3.25 8.58
C PHE A 292 -0.45 -2.65 9.15
N GLU A 293 -0.27 -2.65 10.47
CA GLU A 293 0.99 -2.20 11.10
C GLU A 293 2.19 -3.04 10.64
N LYS A 294 2.02 -4.36 10.56
CA LYS A 294 3.06 -5.27 10.04
C LYS A 294 3.33 -5.06 8.55
N ALA A 295 2.31 -4.74 7.76
CA ALA A 295 2.49 -4.37 6.37
C ALA A 295 3.34 -3.09 6.22
N LYS A 296 3.12 -2.08 7.08
CA LYS A 296 3.96 -0.86 7.12
C LYS A 296 5.41 -1.19 7.48
N GLN A 297 5.61 -2.02 8.50
CA GLN A 297 6.95 -2.44 8.90
C GLN A 297 7.65 -3.25 7.79
N TRP A 298 6.93 -4.18 7.17
CA TRP A 298 7.42 -4.96 6.04
C TRP A 298 7.84 -4.08 4.86
N GLU A 299 7.04 -3.06 4.51
CA GLU A 299 7.40 -2.11 3.46
C GLU A 299 8.67 -1.35 3.83
N ARG A 300 8.75 -0.85 5.06
CA ARG A 300 9.94 -0.16 5.58
C ARG A 300 11.18 -1.04 5.45
N ASP A 301 11.13 -2.27 5.95
CA ASP A 301 12.26 -3.22 5.88
C ASP A 301 12.62 -3.57 4.44
N THR A 302 11.62 -3.71 3.58
CA THR A 302 11.80 -4.02 2.15
C THR A 302 12.49 -2.88 1.43
N LEU A 303 12.03 -1.65 1.61
CA LEU A 303 12.62 -0.47 0.98
C LEU A 303 13.97 -0.11 1.57
N ALA A 304 14.20 -0.34 2.86
CA ALA A 304 15.48 -0.07 3.53
C ALA A 304 16.63 -0.86 2.91
N LYS A 305 16.37 -2.10 2.45
CA LYS A 305 17.35 -2.91 1.71
C LYS A 305 17.89 -2.23 0.45
N LYS A 306 17.10 -1.34 -0.16
CA LYS A 306 17.46 -0.64 -1.40
C LYS A 306 17.89 0.80 -1.15
N PHE A 307 17.19 1.52 -0.28
CA PHE A 307 17.33 2.97 -0.12
C PHE A 307 17.96 3.40 1.21
N GLY A 308 18.25 2.47 2.12
CA GLY A 308 18.69 2.77 3.48
C GLY A 308 17.55 3.22 4.39
N ASP A 309 17.88 3.71 5.59
CA ASP A 309 16.89 3.93 6.66
C ASP A 309 16.05 5.21 6.47
N ASP A 310 16.51 6.18 5.67
CA ASP A 310 15.78 7.43 5.41
C ASP A 310 14.73 7.26 4.30
N LEU A 311 13.59 6.73 4.71
CA LEU A 311 12.48 6.38 3.81
C LEU A 311 11.30 7.36 3.88
N GLY A 312 11.38 8.45 4.64
CA GLY A 312 10.19 9.24 5.03
C GLY A 312 9.30 9.72 3.86
N VAL A 313 9.91 10.05 2.72
CA VAL A 313 9.18 10.45 1.50
C VAL A 313 8.78 9.28 0.61
N ARG A 314 9.30 8.08 0.85
CA ARG A 314 9.11 6.86 0.05
C ARG A 314 8.06 5.91 0.62
N LEU A 315 7.81 5.92 1.92
CA LEU A 315 6.82 5.03 2.54
C LEU A 315 5.42 5.35 2.04
N ALA A 316 4.62 4.30 1.81
CA ALA A 316 3.20 4.45 1.50
C ALA A 316 2.49 5.10 2.69
N PHE A 317 2.64 4.51 3.87
CA PHE A 317 1.97 4.96 5.08
C PHE A 317 2.99 5.33 6.15
N ASN A 318 2.67 6.33 6.96
CA ASN A 318 3.47 6.73 8.10
C ASN A 318 2.82 6.28 9.43
N GLU A 319 3.44 6.63 10.57
CA GLU A 319 2.96 6.23 11.90
C GLU A 319 1.57 6.79 12.25
N ALA A 320 1.16 7.93 11.66
CA ALA A 320 -0.17 8.51 11.87
C ALA A 320 -1.27 7.80 11.06
N ASP A 321 -0.91 7.03 10.04
CA ASP A 321 -1.86 6.24 9.28
C ASP A 321 -2.21 4.99 10.08
N VAL A 322 -3.47 4.91 10.50
CA VAL A 322 -4.00 3.79 11.28
C VAL A 322 -5.27 3.23 10.63
N LEU A 323 -5.51 1.94 10.82
CA LEU A 323 -6.74 1.26 10.44
C LEU A 323 -7.66 1.19 11.67
N GLN A 324 -8.54 2.18 11.79
CA GLN A 324 -9.49 2.31 12.90
C GLN A 324 -10.91 2.51 12.36
N PHE A 325 -11.67 1.41 12.32
CA PHE A 325 -13.07 1.38 11.86
C PHE A 325 -13.92 0.60 12.85
N LYS A 326 -15.25 0.69 12.74
CA LYS A 326 -16.15 -0.09 13.60
C LYS A 326 -15.93 -1.59 13.36
N PRO A 327 -15.98 -2.42 14.42
CA PRO A 327 -15.80 -3.88 14.31
C PRO A 327 -16.65 -4.53 13.19
N TYR A 328 -17.93 -4.18 13.12
CA TYR A 328 -18.84 -4.71 12.11
C TYR A 328 -18.55 -4.20 10.70
N THR A 329 -18.09 -2.95 10.53
CA THR A 329 -17.62 -2.45 9.23
C THR A 329 -16.43 -3.27 8.76
N THR A 330 -15.41 -3.46 9.61
CA THR A 330 -14.23 -4.28 9.28
C THR A 330 -14.63 -5.70 8.88
N MET A 331 -15.53 -6.33 9.64
CA MET A 331 -16.02 -7.66 9.31
C MET A 331 -16.71 -7.72 7.93
N GLN A 332 -17.56 -6.75 7.60
CA GLN A 332 -18.21 -6.69 6.28
C GLN A 332 -17.19 -6.46 5.15
N ILE A 333 -16.18 -5.60 5.36
CA ILE A 333 -15.11 -5.39 4.37
C ILE A 333 -14.30 -6.67 4.16
N VAL A 334 -13.90 -7.35 5.25
CA VAL A 334 -13.19 -8.64 5.17
C VAL A 334 -14.05 -9.68 4.45
N GLU A 335 -15.36 -9.75 4.74
CA GLU A 335 -16.28 -10.68 4.07
C GLU A 335 -16.28 -10.53 2.55
N ARG A 336 -16.18 -9.29 2.05
CA ARG A 336 -16.13 -8.99 0.62
C ARG A 336 -14.79 -9.36 -0.01
N LEU A 337 -13.71 -9.21 0.76
CA LEU A 337 -12.34 -9.41 0.28
C LEU A 337 -11.82 -10.85 0.43
N GLN A 338 -12.32 -11.64 1.38
CA GLN A 338 -11.74 -12.92 1.82
C GLN A 338 -11.56 -13.97 0.71
N SER A 339 -12.45 -14.02 -0.28
CA SER A 339 -12.41 -15.06 -1.31
C SER A 339 -11.40 -14.81 -2.43
N TRP A 340 -10.79 -13.62 -2.47
CA TRP A 340 -10.02 -13.17 -3.61
C TRP A 340 -8.53 -13.16 -3.32
N SER A 341 -7.71 -13.50 -4.32
CA SER A 341 -6.26 -13.30 -4.23
C SER A 341 -5.84 -12.01 -4.92
N LEU A 342 -5.28 -11.06 -4.17
CA LEU A 342 -4.61 -9.89 -4.74
C LEU A 342 -3.27 -10.26 -5.36
N ARG A 343 -2.61 -11.33 -4.90
CA ARG A 343 -1.29 -11.74 -5.41
C ARG A 343 -1.37 -12.56 -6.70
N LYS A 344 -2.21 -13.60 -6.75
CA LYS A 344 -2.35 -14.52 -7.90
C LYS A 344 -3.22 -13.98 -9.05
N SER A 345 -3.86 -12.82 -8.88
CA SER A 345 -4.55 -12.16 -10.00
C SER A 345 -3.55 -11.73 -11.08
N SER A 346 -3.97 -11.66 -12.35
CA SER A 346 -3.11 -11.11 -13.43
C SER A 346 -2.95 -9.59 -13.29
N ALA A 347 -1.83 -9.04 -13.75
CA ALA A 347 -1.59 -7.59 -13.77
C ALA A 347 -2.71 -6.81 -14.50
N ASP A 348 -3.23 -7.31 -15.63
CA ASP A 348 -4.33 -6.65 -16.36
C ASP A 348 -5.63 -6.53 -15.53
N VAL A 349 -5.99 -7.57 -14.77
CA VAL A 349 -7.15 -7.50 -13.88
C VAL A 349 -6.89 -6.56 -12.70
N LYS A 350 -5.70 -6.61 -12.08
CA LYS A 350 -5.39 -5.71 -10.95
C LYS A 350 -5.37 -4.25 -11.39
N GLY A 351 -4.65 -3.95 -12.46
CA GLY A 351 -4.54 -2.62 -13.04
C GLY A 351 -5.91 -2.11 -13.50
N GLY A 352 -6.56 -2.80 -14.45
CA GLY A 352 -7.80 -2.32 -15.05
C GLY A 352 -8.91 -2.03 -14.03
N VAL A 353 -9.05 -2.83 -12.98
CA VAL A 353 -10.16 -2.64 -12.03
C VAL A 353 -9.82 -1.72 -10.87
N PHE A 354 -8.57 -1.69 -10.41
CA PHE A 354 -8.13 -0.65 -9.47
C PHE A 354 -8.30 0.74 -10.12
N GLU A 355 -8.00 0.85 -11.41
CA GLU A 355 -8.22 2.07 -12.20
C GLU A 355 -9.70 2.44 -12.35
N ASP A 356 -10.57 1.47 -12.66
CA ASP A 356 -12.02 1.68 -12.72
C ASP A 356 -12.61 2.16 -11.38
N PHE A 357 -12.09 1.63 -10.27
CA PHE A 357 -12.48 2.03 -8.93
C PHE A 357 -12.08 3.48 -8.64
N LEU A 358 -10.80 3.83 -8.84
CA LEU A 358 -10.30 5.19 -8.59
C LEU A 358 -10.99 6.23 -9.50
N SER A 359 -11.13 5.91 -10.79
CA SER A 359 -11.70 6.82 -11.78
C SER A 359 -13.17 7.18 -11.57
N LYS A 360 -13.92 6.38 -10.82
CA LYS A 360 -15.30 6.69 -10.42
C LYS A 360 -15.36 7.57 -9.19
N THR A 361 -14.48 7.34 -8.22
CA THR A 361 -14.56 7.99 -6.91
C THR A 361 -13.94 9.37 -6.87
N PHE A 362 -12.97 9.66 -7.73
CA PHE A 362 -12.28 10.96 -7.78
C PHE A 362 -12.91 11.98 -8.76
N ARG A 363 -14.14 11.77 -9.22
CA ARG A 363 -14.73 12.58 -10.31
C ARG A 363 -15.02 14.04 -9.97
N ASP A 364 -15.19 14.42 -8.70
CA ASP A 364 -15.98 15.62 -8.42
C ASP A 364 -15.30 16.79 -7.67
N ASP A 365 -14.17 16.66 -6.94
CA ASP A 365 -13.80 17.73 -5.98
C ASP A 365 -12.37 18.31 -5.99
N LEU A 366 -11.39 17.80 -6.76
CA LEU A 366 -9.98 18.26 -6.61
C LEU A 366 -9.26 18.73 -7.88
N GLY A 367 -9.90 18.72 -9.06
CA GLY A 367 -9.21 19.04 -10.32
C GLY A 367 -8.05 18.08 -10.65
N GLN A 368 -8.06 16.88 -10.05
CA GLN A 368 -7.12 15.79 -10.31
C GLN A 368 -7.70 14.91 -11.43
N TYR A 369 -7.25 15.13 -12.67
CA TYR A 369 -7.73 14.42 -13.83
C TYR A 369 -6.94 13.12 -14.03
N PHE A 370 -7.61 11.98 -13.93
CA PHE A 370 -6.99 10.70 -14.26
C PHE A 370 -6.71 10.62 -15.77
N THR A 371 -5.52 10.18 -16.14
CA THR A 371 -5.18 9.96 -17.54
C THR A 371 -5.92 8.72 -18.07
N PRO A 372 -6.75 8.81 -19.10
CA PRO A 372 -7.49 7.65 -19.62
C PRO A 372 -6.55 6.55 -20.15
N THR A 373 -6.91 5.28 -19.97
CA THR A 373 -6.09 4.15 -20.44
C THR A 373 -5.70 4.25 -21.92
N PRO A 374 -6.60 4.63 -22.85
CA PRO A 374 -6.24 4.82 -24.25
C PRO A 374 -5.13 5.85 -24.48
N VAL A 375 -5.10 6.93 -23.67
CA VAL A 375 -4.07 7.97 -23.75
C VAL A 375 -2.74 7.45 -23.17
N ILE A 376 -2.79 6.69 -22.08
CA ILE A 376 -1.59 6.05 -21.52
C ILE A 376 -0.99 5.08 -22.54
N ASN A 377 -1.82 4.22 -23.14
CA ASN A 377 -1.41 3.26 -24.16
C ASN A 377 -0.84 3.94 -25.41
N LEU A 378 -1.43 5.07 -25.83
CA LEU A 378 -0.86 5.91 -26.87
C LEU A 378 0.55 6.36 -26.50
N MET A 379 0.74 6.96 -25.32
CA MET A 379 2.04 7.48 -24.89
C MET A 379 3.10 6.37 -24.75
N VAL A 380 2.74 5.24 -24.11
CA VAL A 380 3.63 4.08 -23.94
C VAL A 380 3.98 3.46 -25.29
N GLY A 381 2.99 3.25 -26.16
CA GLY A 381 3.17 2.67 -27.49
C GLY A 381 3.99 3.55 -28.42
N ILE A 382 3.88 4.88 -28.30
CA ILE A 382 4.73 5.82 -29.02
C ILE A 382 6.15 5.82 -28.47
N LEU A 383 6.36 5.84 -27.14
CA LEU A 383 7.71 5.90 -26.55
C LEU A 383 8.50 4.59 -26.62
N GLN A 384 7.80 3.44 -26.64
CA GLN A 384 8.35 2.08 -26.72
C GLN A 384 9.45 1.81 -25.66
N PRO A 385 9.13 1.82 -24.35
CA PRO A 385 10.11 1.58 -23.29
C PRO A 385 10.72 0.18 -23.37
N THR A 386 11.97 0.08 -22.92
CA THR A 386 12.75 -1.17 -22.83
C THR A 386 13.32 -1.36 -21.42
N VAL A 387 13.87 -2.55 -21.15
CA VAL A 387 14.56 -2.84 -19.88
C VAL A 387 15.76 -1.93 -19.58
N ASN A 388 16.29 -1.22 -20.58
CA ASN A 388 17.43 -0.31 -20.44
C ASN A 388 17.01 1.13 -20.09
N ASP A 389 15.73 1.43 -20.19
CA ASP A 389 15.22 2.78 -19.93
C ASP A 389 15.09 3.04 -18.44
N TYR A 390 15.35 4.28 -18.03
CA TYR A 390 15.07 4.81 -16.70
C TYR A 390 13.86 5.74 -16.85
N VAL A 391 12.70 5.29 -16.39
CA VAL A 391 11.40 5.88 -16.71
C VAL A 391 10.86 6.62 -15.50
N GLY A 392 10.53 7.90 -15.67
CA GLY A 392 9.99 8.72 -14.60
C GLY A 392 8.66 9.41 -14.92
N ASP A 393 7.91 9.72 -13.87
CA ASP A 393 6.73 10.59 -13.93
C ASP A 393 6.75 11.61 -12.77
N PRO A 394 7.03 12.90 -13.03
CA PRO A 394 7.12 13.92 -11.98
C PRO A 394 5.75 14.37 -11.42
N ALA A 395 4.64 13.87 -11.95
CA ALA A 395 3.29 14.12 -11.47
C ALA A 395 2.47 12.82 -11.54
N CYS A 396 2.96 11.77 -10.86
CA CYS A 396 2.56 10.40 -11.16
C CYS A 396 1.13 10.05 -10.74
N GLY A 397 0.51 10.84 -9.86
CA GLY A 397 -0.81 10.53 -9.33
C GLY A 397 -0.84 9.11 -8.76
N SER A 398 -1.74 8.26 -9.25
CA SER A 398 -1.84 6.84 -8.88
C SER A 398 -0.79 5.92 -9.52
N ALA A 399 0.27 6.48 -10.11
CA ALA A 399 1.36 5.77 -10.80
C ALA A 399 0.93 4.89 -11.99
N ARG A 400 -0.23 5.16 -12.60
CA ARG A 400 -0.75 4.36 -13.72
C ARG A 400 0.19 4.32 -14.91
N MET A 401 0.77 5.46 -15.30
CA MET A 401 1.74 5.47 -16.41
C MET A 401 2.91 4.52 -16.15
N LEU A 402 3.44 4.47 -14.92
CA LEU A 402 4.53 3.58 -14.55
C LEU A 402 4.12 2.10 -14.58
N THR A 403 2.91 1.76 -14.12
CA THR A 403 2.41 0.38 -14.17
C THR A 403 2.12 -0.09 -15.61
N HIS A 404 1.69 0.80 -16.51
CA HIS A 404 1.50 0.49 -17.93
C HIS A 404 2.84 0.34 -18.66
N VAL A 405 3.84 1.15 -18.32
CA VAL A 405 5.23 0.96 -18.77
C VAL A 405 5.75 -0.41 -18.34
N LEU A 406 5.56 -0.78 -17.08
CA LEU A 406 5.96 -2.08 -16.55
C LEU A 406 5.32 -3.23 -17.34
N ASP A 407 4.00 -3.18 -17.55
CA ASP A 407 3.28 -4.21 -18.30
C ASP A 407 3.72 -4.31 -19.76
N TYR A 408 3.97 -3.16 -20.41
CA TYR A 408 4.50 -3.12 -21.76
C TYR A 408 5.86 -3.83 -21.85
N VAL A 409 6.80 -3.48 -20.96
CA VAL A 409 8.13 -4.12 -20.93
C VAL A 409 8.00 -5.60 -20.59
N ARG A 410 7.12 -5.99 -19.65
CA ARG A 410 6.85 -7.40 -19.30
C ARG A 410 6.42 -8.19 -20.52
N LYS A 411 5.42 -7.71 -21.28
CA LYS A 411 4.91 -8.37 -22.49
C LYS A 411 6.00 -8.55 -23.55
N GLN A 412 6.83 -7.52 -23.75
CA GLN A 412 7.95 -7.58 -24.70
C GLN A 412 9.01 -8.61 -24.27
N GLU A 413 9.39 -8.62 -22.99
CA GLU A 413 10.37 -9.56 -22.46
C GLU A 413 9.84 -10.99 -22.42
N TYR A 414 8.54 -11.19 -22.16
CA TYR A 414 7.91 -12.51 -22.25
C TYR A 414 7.90 -13.04 -23.69
N ALA A 415 7.53 -12.21 -24.66
CA ALA A 415 7.60 -12.59 -26.08
C ALA A 415 9.02 -12.94 -26.52
N LYS A 416 10.02 -12.17 -26.09
CA LYS A 416 11.45 -12.46 -26.34
C LYS A 416 11.89 -13.77 -25.69
N ALA A 417 11.48 -14.03 -24.44
CA ALA A 417 11.81 -15.25 -23.74
C ALA A 417 11.22 -16.49 -24.46
N ILE A 418 9.98 -16.41 -24.92
CA ILE A 418 9.33 -17.47 -25.71
C ILE A 418 10.10 -17.71 -27.02
N ALA A 419 10.45 -16.64 -27.74
CA ALA A 419 11.21 -16.76 -28.99
C ALA A 419 12.58 -17.42 -28.77
N ASN A 420 13.27 -17.07 -27.67
CA ASN A 420 14.55 -17.67 -27.29
C ASN A 420 14.41 -19.14 -26.84
N ASN A 421 13.23 -19.54 -26.34
CA ASN A 421 12.89 -20.92 -26.00
C ASN A 421 12.27 -21.69 -27.17
N GLY A 422 12.69 -21.39 -28.41
CA GLY A 422 12.22 -22.09 -29.62
C GLY A 422 10.72 -21.92 -29.91
N GLY A 423 10.09 -20.89 -29.36
CA GLY A 423 8.64 -20.66 -29.45
C GLY A 423 7.80 -21.38 -28.39
N ASN A 424 8.41 -22.07 -27.43
CA ASN A 424 7.69 -22.77 -26.36
C ASN A 424 7.53 -21.87 -25.12
N PRO A 425 6.31 -21.61 -24.63
CA PRO A 425 6.09 -20.87 -23.39
C PRO A 425 6.35 -21.67 -22.10
N GLU A 426 6.50 -22.99 -22.20
CA GLU A 426 6.70 -23.87 -21.03
C GLU A 426 7.99 -23.52 -20.27
N GLY A 427 7.88 -23.43 -18.94
CA GLY A 427 8.99 -23.08 -18.04
C GLY A 427 9.30 -21.58 -17.93
N ILE A 428 8.60 -20.72 -18.67
CA ILE A 428 8.78 -19.26 -18.59
C ILE A 428 7.71 -18.66 -17.68
N ASN A 429 8.15 -17.95 -16.64
CA ASN A 429 7.23 -17.20 -15.77
C ASN A 429 6.70 -15.95 -16.51
N PRO A 430 5.39 -15.83 -16.79
CA PRO A 430 4.85 -14.66 -17.48
C PRO A 430 4.94 -13.36 -16.66
N GLU A 431 5.01 -13.44 -15.33
CA GLU A 431 5.09 -12.26 -14.45
C GLU A 431 6.53 -11.76 -14.28
N GLU A 432 7.51 -12.66 -14.39
CA GLU A 432 8.94 -12.37 -14.29
C GLU A 432 9.71 -13.10 -15.42
N PRO A 433 9.51 -12.67 -16.68
CA PRO A 433 9.96 -13.43 -17.85
C PRO A 433 11.47 -13.50 -18.03
N THR A 434 12.20 -12.46 -17.60
CA THR A 434 13.65 -12.35 -17.77
C THR A 434 14.30 -11.69 -16.56
N GLN A 435 15.60 -11.95 -16.35
CA GLN A 435 16.35 -11.30 -15.28
C GLN A 435 16.51 -9.80 -15.51
N GLU A 436 16.56 -9.38 -16.77
CA GLU A 436 16.57 -8.01 -17.25
C GLU A 436 15.27 -7.30 -16.89
N PHE A 437 14.12 -7.96 -17.05
CA PHE A 437 12.84 -7.43 -16.60
C PHE A 437 12.81 -7.19 -15.09
N ILE A 438 13.28 -8.15 -14.29
CA ILE A 438 13.35 -8.02 -12.83
C ILE A 438 14.21 -6.81 -12.46
N LYS A 439 15.39 -6.65 -13.08
CA LYS A 439 16.27 -5.49 -12.86
C LYS A 439 15.59 -4.17 -13.21
N PHE A 440 14.90 -4.12 -14.35
CA PHE A 440 14.14 -2.95 -14.79
C PHE A 440 13.03 -2.60 -13.80
N ARG A 441 12.14 -3.55 -13.50
CA ARG A 441 11.04 -3.40 -12.54
C ARG A 441 11.53 -2.86 -11.20
N ASP A 442 12.64 -3.40 -10.71
CA ASP A 442 13.13 -3.11 -9.37
C ASP A 442 13.96 -1.84 -9.30
N ASN A 443 14.52 -1.33 -10.40
CA ASN A 443 15.49 -0.22 -10.35
C ASN A 443 15.20 0.96 -11.27
N HIS A 444 14.29 0.83 -12.23
CA HIS A 444 14.19 1.79 -13.34
C HIS A 444 12.86 2.57 -13.40
N LEU A 445 12.01 2.47 -12.37
CA LEU A 445 10.73 3.18 -12.29
C LEU A 445 10.78 4.26 -11.20
N PHE A 446 10.48 5.51 -11.57
CA PHE A 446 10.59 6.68 -10.69
C PHE A 446 9.31 7.52 -10.74
N GLY A 447 8.87 8.05 -9.60
CA GLY A 447 7.66 8.86 -9.56
C GLY A 447 7.67 9.91 -8.46
N ALA A 448 7.01 11.03 -8.70
CA ALA A 448 6.74 12.03 -7.69
C ALA A 448 5.26 12.41 -7.66
N GLU A 449 4.72 12.53 -6.46
CA GLU A 449 3.37 13.02 -6.22
C GLU A 449 3.40 13.95 -5.00
N TYR A 450 2.72 15.09 -5.09
CA TYR A 450 2.69 16.08 -4.03
C TYR A 450 1.78 15.63 -2.86
N SER A 451 0.64 15.02 -3.19
CA SER A 451 -0.35 14.56 -2.22
C SER A 451 0.01 13.21 -1.62
N ARG A 452 0.18 13.19 -0.29
CA ARG A 452 0.41 11.94 0.45
C ARG A 452 -0.73 10.92 0.26
N ASN A 453 -1.99 11.36 0.29
CA ASN A 453 -3.14 10.45 0.14
C ASN A 453 -3.17 9.80 -1.25
N VAL A 454 -2.78 10.54 -2.30
CA VAL A 454 -2.67 10.00 -3.66
C VAL A 454 -1.46 9.07 -3.76
N MET A 455 -0.37 9.36 -3.03
CA MET A 455 0.77 8.45 -2.94
C MET A 455 0.40 7.10 -2.30
N HIS A 456 -0.53 7.04 -1.35
CA HIS A 456 -1.03 5.76 -0.81
C HIS A 456 -1.56 4.88 -1.94
N VAL A 457 -2.38 5.48 -2.82
CA VAL A 457 -2.93 4.82 -4.01
C VAL A 457 -1.82 4.39 -4.96
N ALA A 458 -0.86 5.27 -5.25
CA ALA A 458 0.26 5.00 -6.15
C ALA A 458 1.09 3.81 -5.68
N ARG A 459 1.43 3.78 -4.39
CA ARG A 459 2.21 2.72 -3.75
C ARG A 459 1.50 1.39 -3.79
N VAL A 460 0.25 1.34 -3.35
CA VAL A 460 -0.55 0.11 -3.40
C VAL A 460 -0.76 -0.36 -4.85
N ASN A 461 -0.95 0.55 -5.80
CA ASN A 461 -1.03 0.20 -7.22
C ASN A 461 0.26 -0.46 -7.73
N THR A 462 1.42 0.15 -7.47
CA THR A 462 2.71 -0.44 -7.86
C THR A 462 2.98 -1.78 -7.18
N LEU A 463 2.65 -1.91 -5.89
CA LEU A 463 2.74 -3.17 -5.14
C LEU A 463 1.87 -4.27 -5.75
N MET A 464 0.61 -3.97 -6.06
CA MET A 464 -0.31 -4.93 -6.69
C MET A 464 0.19 -5.39 -8.06
N ASN A 465 0.86 -4.50 -8.81
CA ASN A 465 1.47 -4.80 -10.11
C ASN A 465 2.89 -5.40 -10.02
N GLY A 466 3.37 -5.72 -8.82
CA GLY A 466 4.65 -6.39 -8.57
C GLY A 466 5.88 -5.47 -8.63
N ALA A 467 5.70 -4.15 -8.63
CA ALA A 467 6.77 -3.15 -8.64
C ALA A 467 6.96 -2.51 -7.25
N GLN A 468 7.10 -3.33 -6.21
CA GLN A 468 7.28 -2.84 -4.83
C GLN A 468 8.51 -1.95 -4.62
N TYR A 469 9.54 -2.07 -5.48
CA TYR A 469 10.78 -1.30 -5.40
C TYR A 469 10.80 -0.02 -6.26
N ALA A 470 9.70 0.33 -6.93
CA ALA A 470 9.59 1.60 -7.66
C ALA A 470 9.94 2.79 -6.74
N ASP A 471 10.76 3.73 -7.20
CA ASP A 471 11.17 4.89 -6.39
C ASP A 471 10.13 6.02 -6.50
N LEU A 472 9.03 5.90 -5.75
CA LEU A 472 8.00 6.93 -5.64
C LEU A 472 8.25 7.85 -4.43
N LYS A 473 8.14 9.16 -4.62
CA LYS A 473 8.41 10.16 -3.57
C LYS A 473 7.25 11.12 -3.37
N VAL A 474 6.86 11.33 -2.12
CA VAL A 474 6.01 12.45 -1.73
C VAL A 474 6.84 13.73 -1.80
N MET A 475 6.66 14.54 -2.84
CA MET A 475 7.46 15.74 -3.07
C MET A 475 6.79 16.74 -4.01
N ASP A 476 7.16 18.01 -3.89
CA ASP A 476 6.85 19.03 -4.90
C ASP A 476 7.91 19.01 -6.01
N SER A 477 7.55 18.46 -7.18
CA SER A 477 8.40 18.43 -8.36
C SER A 477 8.77 19.81 -8.90
N LEU A 478 8.03 20.87 -8.56
CA LEU A 478 8.30 22.23 -9.02
C LEU A 478 9.12 23.04 -8.02
N GLU A 479 9.46 22.53 -6.83
CA GLU A 479 10.33 23.23 -5.89
C GLU A 479 11.72 23.49 -6.50
N ARG A 480 12.51 24.39 -5.91
CA ARG A 480 13.82 24.77 -6.47
C ARG A 480 14.74 23.56 -6.63
N LEU A 481 15.52 23.55 -7.72
CA LEU A 481 16.45 22.48 -8.10
C LEU A 481 17.39 22.08 -6.96
N GLY A 482 18.00 23.07 -6.28
CA GLY A 482 18.90 22.84 -5.13
C GLY A 482 18.18 22.42 -3.84
N SER A 483 16.87 22.62 -3.74
CA SER A 483 16.04 22.07 -2.65
C SER A 483 15.58 20.64 -2.96
N ILE A 484 15.48 20.29 -4.24
CA ILE A 484 15.26 18.93 -4.75
C ILE A 484 16.61 18.30 -5.14
N THR A 485 17.58 18.25 -4.22
CA THR A 485 18.85 17.56 -4.51
C THR A 485 18.56 16.08 -4.75
N GLY A 486 18.93 15.55 -5.92
CA GLY A 486 18.66 14.16 -6.30
C GLY A 486 17.25 13.91 -6.84
N GLY A 487 16.17 14.42 -6.23
CA GLY A 487 14.79 14.29 -6.75
C GLY A 487 14.42 12.87 -7.20
N ILE A 488 13.55 12.73 -8.21
CA ILE A 488 13.28 11.43 -8.84
C ILE A 488 14.46 10.91 -9.71
N THR A 489 15.57 11.63 -9.73
CA THR A 489 16.83 11.26 -10.42
C THR A 489 17.91 10.73 -9.46
N GLU A 490 17.58 10.57 -8.19
CA GLU A 490 18.51 10.15 -7.14
C GLU A 490 18.92 8.69 -7.38
N GLY A 491 20.18 8.37 -7.13
CA GLY A 491 20.72 7.01 -7.35
C GLY A 491 20.86 6.58 -8.82
N LEU A 492 20.45 7.40 -9.79
CA LEU A 492 20.64 7.09 -11.21
C LEU A 492 22.11 7.13 -11.64
N PRO A 493 22.49 6.42 -12.73
CA PRO A 493 23.82 6.52 -13.31
C PRO A 493 24.18 7.96 -13.68
N GLU A 494 25.46 8.30 -13.55
CA GLU A 494 25.94 9.63 -13.92
C GLU A 494 25.80 9.85 -15.43
N ARG A 495 25.12 10.93 -15.78
CA ARG A 495 24.89 11.37 -17.15
C ARG A 495 24.97 12.89 -17.19
N PRO A 496 25.57 13.49 -18.24
CA PRO A 496 25.54 14.93 -18.39
C PRO A 496 24.08 15.43 -18.45
N GLY A 497 23.77 16.55 -17.80
CA GLY A 497 22.42 17.12 -17.75
C GLY A 497 22.29 18.23 -16.70
N PHE A 498 21.12 18.85 -16.57
CA PHE A 498 20.88 19.85 -15.51
C PHE A 498 21.14 19.24 -14.11
N TYR A 499 20.83 17.96 -13.97
CA TYR A 499 21.34 17.09 -12.92
C TYR A 499 22.48 16.22 -13.50
N LEU A 500 23.50 15.91 -12.69
CA LEU A 500 24.61 14.99 -13.05
C LEU A 500 24.17 13.53 -13.29
N ARG A 501 22.86 13.31 -13.44
CA ARG A 501 22.13 12.04 -13.55
C ARG A 501 20.80 12.37 -14.24
N GLY A 502 20.24 11.48 -15.05
CA GLY A 502 19.00 11.81 -15.75
C GLY A 502 18.22 10.60 -16.24
N LEU A 503 16.90 10.79 -16.33
CA LEU A 503 15.96 9.80 -16.86
C LEU A 503 16.15 9.67 -18.38
N THR A 504 16.05 8.45 -18.93
CA THR A 504 16.02 8.28 -20.39
C THR A 504 14.63 8.53 -20.95
N MET A 505 13.60 8.45 -20.10
CA MET A 505 12.22 8.55 -20.53
C MET A 505 11.35 9.19 -19.46
N ILE A 506 10.47 10.10 -19.87
CA ILE A 506 9.40 10.64 -19.04
C ILE A 506 8.06 10.50 -19.76
N LEU A 507 7.05 10.00 -19.05
CA LEU A 507 5.65 10.04 -19.45
C LEU A 507 4.91 10.74 -18.34
N THR A 508 4.14 11.78 -18.65
CA THR A 508 3.44 12.53 -17.60
C THR A 508 2.20 13.27 -18.10
N ASN A 509 1.22 13.40 -17.22
CA ASN A 509 0.04 14.25 -17.40
C ASN A 509 0.00 15.25 -16.24
N PRO A 510 0.70 16.39 -16.35
CA PRO A 510 0.78 17.35 -15.26
C PRO A 510 -0.57 18.04 -15.02
N PRO A 511 -0.81 18.57 -13.81
CA PRO A 511 -2.01 19.36 -13.53
C PRO A 511 -2.09 20.61 -14.43
N PHE A 512 -3.32 20.98 -14.81
CA PHE A 512 -3.63 22.10 -15.72
C PHE A 512 -4.40 23.23 -15.04
N GLY A 513 -4.30 24.44 -15.59
CA GLY A 513 -5.24 25.54 -15.33
C GLY A 513 -4.88 26.43 -14.13
N SER A 514 -3.97 25.98 -13.27
CA SER A 514 -3.33 26.78 -12.23
C SER A 514 -2.06 27.49 -12.75
N LYS A 515 -1.56 28.44 -11.96
CA LYS A 515 -0.33 29.18 -12.27
C LYS A 515 0.68 29.00 -11.14
N LEU A 516 1.93 28.77 -11.51
CA LEU A 516 3.06 28.86 -10.59
C LEU A 516 3.39 30.34 -10.36
N THR A 517 3.36 30.79 -9.11
CA THR A 517 3.63 32.19 -8.71
C THR A 517 4.80 32.33 -7.73
N ASN A 518 5.41 31.22 -7.29
CA ASN A 518 6.52 31.25 -6.34
C ASN A 518 7.75 31.92 -6.97
N GLU A 519 8.09 33.13 -6.51
CA GLU A 519 9.17 33.93 -7.07
C GLU A 519 10.53 33.22 -7.00
N SER A 520 10.76 32.42 -5.96
CA SER A 520 12.03 31.70 -5.78
C SER A 520 12.19 30.59 -6.82
N VAL A 521 11.13 29.86 -7.15
CA VAL A 521 11.11 28.85 -8.21
C VAL A 521 11.22 29.51 -9.59
N LEU A 522 10.50 30.61 -9.82
CA LEU A 522 10.55 31.33 -11.10
C LEU A 522 11.96 31.88 -11.40
N LYS A 523 12.65 32.40 -10.38
CA LYS A 523 14.05 32.83 -10.46
C LYS A 523 15.00 31.65 -10.70
N ASP A 524 14.74 30.52 -10.04
CA ASP A 524 15.52 29.29 -10.20
C ASP A 524 15.48 28.79 -11.66
N PHE A 525 14.29 28.67 -12.24
CA PHE A 525 14.14 28.40 -13.68
C PHE A 525 14.80 29.47 -14.55
N ALA A 526 14.64 30.76 -14.22
CA ALA A 526 15.20 31.85 -15.00
C ALA A 526 16.74 31.87 -15.00
N GLY A 527 17.36 31.32 -13.96
CA GLY A 527 18.81 31.20 -13.83
C GLY A 527 19.43 30.14 -14.74
N ARG A 528 18.61 29.21 -15.27
CA ARG A 528 19.04 28.07 -16.10
C ARG A 528 18.38 28.08 -17.48
N ASP A 529 18.11 29.27 -18.01
CA ASP A 529 17.41 29.50 -19.29
C ASP A 529 16.05 28.79 -19.40
N GLY A 530 15.29 28.72 -18.29
CA GLY A 530 13.93 28.21 -18.29
C GLY A 530 12.89 29.19 -18.84
N VAL A 531 11.64 28.73 -18.99
CA VAL A 531 10.51 29.49 -19.57
C VAL A 531 9.93 30.51 -18.59
N THR A 532 10.76 31.37 -18.01
CA THR A 532 10.32 32.35 -17.00
C THR A 532 10.85 33.76 -17.26
N ARG A 533 11.46 34.01 -18.42
CA ARG A 533 11.90 35.35 -18.82
C ARG A 533 11.06 35.90 -19.96
N LYS A 534 10.63 37.16 -19.82
CA LYS A 534 10.03 37.93 -20.90
C LYS A 534 10.69 39.30 -20.98
N LYS A 535 11.23 39.65 -22.15
CA LYS A 535 12.00 40.89 -22.36
C LYS A 535 13.13 41.08 -21.32
N GLY A 536 13.86 40.00 -21.02
CA GLY A 536 14.99 39.98 -20.07
C GLY A 536 14.62 39.97 -18.58
N LYS A 537 13.33 40.09 -18.22
CA LYS A 537 12.86 40.10 -16.83
C LYS A 537 12.16 38.79 -16.46
N VAL A 538 12.32 38.36 -15.21
CA VAL A 538 11.58 37.23 -14.64
C VAL A 538 10.10 37.58 -14.59
N VAL A 539 9.24 36.70 -15.09
CA VAL A 539 7.78 36.87 -15.06
C VAL A 539 7.22 36.66 -13.66
N LYS A 540 6.03 37.20 -13.38
CA LYS A 540 5.36 37.03 -12.08
C LYS A 540 4.68 35.67 -11.91
N SER A 541 4.37 35.01 -13.02
CA SER A 541 3.71 33.71 -13.02
C SER A 541 3.87 33.02 -14.37
N ILE A 542 3.85 31.70 -14.38
CA ILE A 542 3.69 30.87 -15.60
C ILE A 542 2.56 29.84 -15.39
N PRO A 543 1.93 29.34 -16.46
CA PRO A 543 1.03 28.18 -16.35
C PRO A 543 1.76 26.99 -15.72
N GLN A 544 1.08 26.22 -14.88
CA GLN A 544 1.69 25.12 -14.14
C GLN A 544 2.19 24.01 -15.07
N GLU A 545 1.46 23.73 -16.15
CA GLU A 545 1.87 22.76 -17.18
C GLU A 545 3.17 23.15 -17.91
N VAL A 546 3.43 24.46 -18.08
CA VAL A 546 4.69 24.97 -18.64
C VAL A 546 5.83 24.80 -17.63
N ALA A 547 5.55 24.96 -16.33
CA ALA A 547 6.53 24.70 -15.28
C ALA A 547 6.93 23.21 -15.23
N PHE A 548 5.96 22.31 -15.36
CA PHE A 548 6.21 20.87 -15.46
C PHE A 548 6.99 20.49 -16.72
N LEU A 549 6.66 21.08 -17.87
CA LEU A 549 7.43 20.89 -19.10
C LEU A 549 8.89 21.32 -18.91
N ASN A 550 9.13 22.47 -18.26
CA ASN A 550 10.46 22.93 -17.89
C ASN A 550 11.19 21.89 -17.03
N ARG A 551 10.54 21.42 -15.96
CA ARG A 551 11.09 20.44 -15.04
C ARG A 551 11.38 19.09 -15.72
N CYS A 552 10.52 18.62 -16.62
CA CYS A 552 10.74 17.39 -17.38
C CYS A 552 12.03 17.47 -18.21
N LEU A 553 12.25 18.58 -18.92
CA LEU A 553 13.49 18.77 -19.66
C LEU A 553 14.71 18.89 -18.75
N GLU A 554 14.57 19.42 -17.53
CA GLU A 554 15.65 19.41 -16.53
C GLU A 554 15.99 17.98 -16.06
N TYR A 555 15.00 17.11 -15.83
CA TYR A 555 15.20 15.72 -15.37
C TYR A 555 15.68 14.74 -16.45
N LEU A 556 15.42 15.00 -17.72
CA LEU A 556 15.84 14.11 -18.81
C LEU A 556 17.35 14.15 -19.01
N ALA A 557 17.94 12.99 -19.25
CA ALA A 557 19.25 12.89 -19.86
C ALA A 557 19.21 13.38 -21.32
N PRO A 558 20.35 13.79 -21.91
CA PRO A 558 20.51 13.99 -23.34
C PRO A 558 19.92 12.85 -24.15
N ASN A 559 19.27 13.18 -25.26
CA ASN A 559 18.54 12.24 -26.12
C ASN A 559 17.35 11.53 -25.45
N GLY A 560 17.04 11.88 -24.19
CA GLY A 560 15.91 11.35 -23.46
C GLY A 560 14.57 11.69 -24.11
N LYS A 561 13.62 10.78 -23.96
CA LYS A 561 12.30 10.84 -24.61
C LYS A 561 11.25 11.38 -23.63
N LEU A 562 10.39 12.26 -24.10
CA LEU A 562 9.27 12.79 -23.31
C LEU A 562 7.97 12.61 -24.06
N ALA A 563 6.96 12.03 -23.42
CA ALA A 563 5.57 12.19 -23.80
C ALA A 563 4.84 12.97 -22.69
N ILE A 564 4.22 14.09 -23.05
CA ILE A 564 3.54 14.97 -22.10
C ILE A 564 2.19 15.40 -22.65
N VAL A 565 1.14 15.32 -21.82
CA VAL A 565 -0.17 15.88 -22.15
C VAL A 565 -0.13 17.38 -21.90
N LEU A 566 -0.46 18.19 -22.91
CA LEU A 566 -0.50 19.65 -22.79
C LEU A 566 -1.82 20.21 -23.35
N PRO A 567 -2.35 21.31 -22.78
CA PRO A 567 -3.44 22.06 -23.38
C PRO A 567 -3.07 22.60 -24.76
N ASP A 568 -4.00 22.54 -25.72
CA ASP A 568 -3.81 23.08 -27.07
C ASP A 568 -3.46 24.59 -27.04
N GLY A 569 -3.86 25.30 -25.99
CA GLY A 569 -3.50 26.71 -25.78
C GLY A 569 -1.99 26.95 -25.69
N VAL A 570 -1.20 26.00 -25.18
CA VAL A 570 0.28 26.09 -25.18
C VAL A 570 0.81 26.03 -26.62
N LEU A 571 0.19 25.19 -27.45
CA LEU A 571 0.60 24.91 -28.82
C LEU A 571 0.13 25.97 -29.83
N ALA A 572 -1.02 26.61 -29.58
CA ALA A 572 -1.66 27.49 -30.55
C ALA A 572 -1.67 28.98 -30.18
N ASN A 573 -1.72 29.34 -28.89
CA ASN A 573 -1.92 30.74 -28.53
C ASN A 573 -0.67 31.58 -28.85
N SER A 574 -0.89 32.79 -29.40
CA SER A 574 0.20 33.74 -29.69
C SER A 574 0.94 34.20 -28.43
N SER A 575 0.24 34.26 -27.28
CA SER A 575 0.84 34.58 -25.98
C SER A 575 1.86 33.54 -25.49
N MET A 576 1.86 32.35 -26.07
CA MET A 576 2.74 31.22 -25.73
C MET A 576 3.85 30.99 -26.77
N GLN A 577 4.08 31.92 -27.72
CA GLN A 577 5.17 31.79 -28.70
C GLN A 577 6.53 31.59 -28.03
N ASP A 578 6.83 32.38 -26.99
CA ASP A 578 8.08 32.28 -26.22
C ASP A 578 8.31 30.86 -25.66
N VAL A 579 7.23 30.15 -25.30
CA VAL A 579 7.29 28.76 -24.80
C VAL A 579 7.64 27.79 -25.93
N ARG A 580 7.02 27.94 -27.11
CA ARG A 580 7.29 27.08 -28.27
C ARG A 580 8.72 27.25 -28.79
N ASP A 581 9.19 28.49 -28.87
CA ASP A 581 10.56 28.80 -29.28
C ASP A 581 11.57 28.16 -28.30
N TRP A 582 11.25 28.19 -27.00
CA TRP A 582 12.05 27.51 -25.99
C TRP A 582 12.01 25.98 -26.13
N ILE A 583 10.85 25.37 -26.37
CA ILE A 583 10.74 23.91 -26.59
C ILE A 583 11.66 23.49 -27.75
N LEU A 584 11.58 24.17 -28.90
CA LEU A 584 12.35 23.84 -30.09
C LEU A 584 13.87 24.04 -29.90
N ARG A 585 14.26 24.96 -29.02
CA ARG A 585 15.66 25.18 -28.62
C ARG A 585 16.22 24.02 -27.80
N TRP A 586 15.43 23.48 -26.86
CA TRP A 586 15.90 22.47 -25.90
C TRP A 586 15.61 21.03 -26.31
N ALA A 587 14.66 20.82 -27.22
CA ALA A 587 14.22 19.51 -27.66
C ALA A 587 13.84 19.50 -29.15
N ARG A 588 13.92 18.32 -29.77
CA ARG A 588 13.31 18.04 -31.07
C ARG A 588 11.86 17.64 -30.85
N LEU A 589 10.96 18.22 -31.66
CA LEU A 589 9.54 17.88 -31.65
C LEU A 589 9.29 16.61 -32.47
N LYS A 590 9.15 15.45 -31.84
CA LYS A 590 8.92 14.19 -32.56
C LYS A 590 7.47 14.04 -33.00
N ALA A 591 6.51 14.38 -32.14
CA ALA A 591 5.10 14.28 -32.51
C ALA A 591 4.19 15.27 -31.77
N ILE A 592 3.08 15.63 -32.44
CA ILE A 592 1.90 16.23 -31.81
C ILE A 592 0.69 15.39 -32.22
N ILE A 593 0.03 14.80 -31.23
CA ILE A 593 -1.17 14.00 -31.45
C ILE A 593 -2.34 14.69 -30.75
N SER A 594 -3.20 15.33 -31.53
CA SER A 594 -4.37 16.04 -31.00
C SER A 594 -5.43 15.05 -30.52
N LEU A 595 -5.88 15.23 -29.27
CA LEU A 595 -6.89 14.36 -28.66
C LEU A 595 -8.29 14.98 -28.82
N PRO A 596 -9.36 14.16 -28.79
CA PRO A 596 -10.73 14.65 -28.75
C PRO A 596 -10.94 15.56 -27.54
N GLN A 597 -11.78 16.61 -27.68
CA GLN A 597 -12.14 17.45 -26.54
C GLN A 597 -12.82 16.64 -25.41
N ALA A 598 -13.49 15.54 -25.77
CA ALA A 598 -14.12 14.61 -24.84
C ALA A 598 -13.13 13.83 -23.95
N THR A 599 -11.83 13.80 -24.27
CA THR A 599 -10.86 12.89 -23.63
C THR A 599 -10.87 12.98 -22.11
N PHE A 600 -10.82 14.20 -21.57
CA PHE A 600 -10.80 14.46 -20.13
C PHE A 600 -12.16 14.95 -19.59
N ALA A 601 -13.17 15.11 -20.45
CA ALA A 601 -14.47 15.65 -20.07
C ALA A 601 -15.22 14.78 -19.04
N PRO A 602 -15.24 13.43 -19.14
CA PRO A 602 -15.83 12.56 -18.12
C PRO A 602 -15.17 12.66 -16.74
N TYR A 603 -13.97 13.24 -16.69
CA TYR A 603 -13.20 13.45 -15.46
C TYR A 603 -13.28 14.91 -14.98
N GLY A 604 -14.10 15.75 -15.61
CA GLY A 604 -14.34 17.15 -15.22
C GLY A 604 -13.53 18.20 -15.98
N ALA A 605 -12.66 17.81 -16.92
CA ALA A 605 -11.83 18.75 -17.70
C ALA A 605 -12.35 18.93 -19.14
N GLY A 606 -12.84 20.12 -19.47
CA GLY A 606 -13.30 20.48 -20.82
C GLY A 606 -12.24 21.07 -21.74
N VAL A 607 -10.99 21.18 -21.28
CA VAL A 607 -9.88 21.76 -22.03
C VAL A 607 -9.42 20.79 -23.11
N LYS A 608 -9.31 21.27 -24.36
CA LYS A 608 -8.75 20.47 -25.45
C LYS A 608 -7.23 20.33 -25.27
N THR A 609 -6.75 19.10 -25.38
CA THR A 609 -5.37 18.73 -25.09
C THR A 609 -4.77 17.91 -26.24
N SER A 610 -3.44 17.88 -26.28
CA SER A 610 -2.67 17.05 -27.21
C SER A 610 -1.56 16.30 -26.46
N VAL A 611 -1.20 15.12 -26.93
CA VAL A 611 0.04 14.45 -26.52
C VAL A 611 1.17 15.06 -27.35
N VAL A 612 2.17 15.61 -26.66
CA VAL A 612 3.37 16.18 -27.26
C VAL A 612 4.54 15.27 -26.97
N VAL A 613 5.25 14.86 -28.02
CA VAL A 613 6.39 13.95 -27.92
C VAL A 613 7.66 14.70 -28.29
N LEU A 614 8.61 14.74 -27.36
CA LEU A 614 9.85 15.48 -27.49
C LEU A 614 11.05 14.53 -27.30
N GLN A 615 12.15 14.84 -27.98
CA GLN A 615 13.46 14.25 -27.71
C GLN A 615 14.40 15.36 -27.23
N LYS A 616 14.93 15.25 -26.01
CA LYS A 616 15.84 16.25 -25.47
C LYS A 616 17.11 16.31 -26.34
N ARG A 617 17.51 17.53 -26.74
CA ARG A 617 18.74 17.72 -27.51
C ARG A 617 19.96 17.40 -26.67
N GLU A 618 21.02 16.96 -27.33
CA GLU A 618 22.33 16.80 -26.70
C GLU A 618 22.96 18.19 -26.53
N ILE A 619 22.79 18.74 -25.33
CA ILE A 619 23.34 20.03 -24.93
C ILE A 619 24.41 19.74 -23.89
N LEU A 620 25.66 20.04 -24.24
CA LEU A 620 26.80 19.81 -23.37
C LEU A 620 26.85 20.88 -22.27
N LEU A 621 27.19 20.46 -21.06
CA LEU A 621 27.58 21.39 -20.00
C LEU A 621 29.01 21.82 -20.22
N THR A 622 29.27 23.12 -20.17
CA THR A 622 30.63 23.65 -20.12
C THR A 622 31.29 23.32 -18.79
N ALA A 623 32.61 23.51 -18.71
CA ALA A 623 33.39 23.30 -17.49
C ALA A 623 32.91 24.19 -16.32
N GLU A 624 32.25 25.32 -16.60
CA GLU A 624 31.66 26.24 -15.62
C GLU A 624 30.20 25.88 -15.25
N GLY A 625 29.68 24.75 -15.74
CA GLY A 625 28.30 24.31 -15.49
C GLY A 625 27.25 25.14 -16.23
N GLN A 626 27.64 25.87 -17.28
CA GLN A 626 26.71 26.55 -18.17
C GLN A 626 26.31 25.63 -19.30
N LEU A 627 25.05 25.68 -19.72
CA LEU A 627 24.60 24.93 -20.89
C LEU A 627 24.85 25.77 -22.13
N GLU A 628 25.79 25.34 -22.98
CA GLU A 628 26.02 25.97 -24.27
C GLU A 628 25.47 25.07 -25.38
N LEU A 629 24.56 25.63 -26.17
CA LEU A 629 24.22 25.08 -27.47
C LEU A 629 25.40 25.39 -28.40
N SER A 630 26.12 24.38 -28.86
CA SER A 630 27.12 24.62 -29.92
C SER A 630 26.39 25.16 -31.15
N GLN A 631 26.98 26.16 -31.82
CA GLN A 631 26.38 26.74 -33.04
C GLN A 631 26.14 25.67 -34.13
N GLU A 632 26.98 24.63 -34.17
CA GLU A 632 26.82 23.47 -35.06
C GLU A 632 25.54 22.65 -34.80
N VAL A 633 25.07 22.52 -33.55
CA VAL A 633 23.82 21.79 -33.23
C VAL A 633 22.57 22.57 -33.63
N MET A 634 22.64 23.91 -33.66
CA MET A 634 21.50 24.75 -34.03
C MET A 634 21.34 24.88 -35.56
N GLU A 635 22.44 24.93 -36.33
CA GLU A 635 22.37 25.11 -37.79
C GLU A 635 22.04 23.84 -38.60
N PHE A 636 22.34 22.63 -38.07
CA PHE A 636 22.10 21.37 -38.78
C PHE A 636 20.69 20.76 -38.59
N ASP A 637 19.84 21.35 -37.74
CA ASP A 637 18.65 20.69 -37.17
C ASP A 637 17.34 21.46 -37.40
N GLU A 638 17.25 22.24 -38.49
CA GLU A 638 16.02 22.95 -38.87
C GLU A 638 15.07 22.08 -39.71
N ASP A 639 15.58 21.12 -40.49
CA ASP A 639 14.79 20.27 -41.40
C ASP A 639 14.64 18.83 -40.89
N TYR A 640 13.92 18.64 -39.79
CA TYR A 640 13.54 17.30 -39.31
C TYR A 640 12.03 17.04 -39.43
N LYS A 641 11.67 15.76 -39.61
CA LYS A 641 10.27 15.34 -39.71
C LYS A 641 9.60 15.37 -38.35
N VAL A 642 8.38 15.91 -38.32
CA VAL A 642 7.48 15.89 -37.18
C VAL A 642 6.24 15.08 -37.53
N TYR A 643 5.87 14.12 -36.69
CA TYR A 643 4.62 13.38 -36.87
C TYR A 643 3.44 14.17 -36.29
N MET A 644 2.51 14.57 -37.13
CA MET A 644 1.27 15.23 -36.69
C MET A 644 0.09 14.31 -36.95
N ALA A 645 -0.69 14.05 -35.90
CA ALA A 645 -1.90 13.24 -35.98
C ALA A 645 -3.03 13.85 -35.18
N ARG A 646 -4.24 13.41 -35.49
CA ARG A 646 -5.45 13.69 -34.74
C ARG A 646 -6.13 12.36 -34.46
N ILE A 647 -6.65 12.22 -33.26
CA ILE A 647 -7.54 11.13 -32.86
C ILE A 647 -8.92 11.76 -32.69
N ASP A 648 -9.94 11.17 -33.30
CA ASP A 648 -11.34 11.60 -33.19
C ASP A 648 -12.12 10.75 -32.18
N ASP A 649 -11.77 9.47 -32.03
CA ASP A 649 -12.38 8.55 -31.07
C ASP A 649 -11.34 7.88 -30.17
N ILE A 650 -11.41 8.19 -28.88
CA ILE A 650 -10.60 7.56 -27.81
C ILE A 650 -11.35 6.43 -27.09
N GLY A 651 -12.45 5.96 -27.67
CA GLY A 651 -13.26 4.84 -27.18
C GLY A 651 -14.49 5.24 -26.37
N TYR A 652 -14.72 6.54 -26.13
CA TYR A 652 -15.91 7.04 -25.46
C TYR A 652 -16.21 8.52 -25.80
N ASP A 653 -17.46 8.92 -25.57
CA ASP A 653 -17.94 10.29 -25.77
C ASP A 653 -17.74 11.20 -24.53
N ALA A 654 -18.09 12.49 -24.63
CA ALA A 654 -17.91 13.45 -23.53
C ALA A 654 -18.72 13.12 -22.26
N ALA A 655 -19.74 12.25 -22.35
CA ALA A 655 -20.50 11.75 -21.22
C ALA A 655 -19.91 10.45 -20.63
N GLY A 656 -18.79 9.97 -21.18
CA GLY A 656 -18.14 8.72 -20.79
C GLY A 656 -18.87 7.48 -21.30
N ARG A 657 -19.78 7.62 -22.27
CA ARG A 657 -20.45 6.47 -22.90
C ARG A 657 -19.52 5.86 -23.93
N MET A 658 -19.33 4.55 -23.84
CA MET A 658 -18.49 3.80 -24.77
C MET A 658 -18.99 3.98 -26.22
N SER A 659 -18.10 4.40 -27.11
CA SER A 659 -18.33 4.49 -28.56
C SER A 659 -17.95 3.18 -29.26
N ILE A 660 -17.18 2.33 -28.58
CA ILE A 660 -16.67 1.05 -29.07
C ILE A 660 -17.09 -0.09 -28.13
N ALA A 661 -16.94 -1.33 -28.60
CA ALA A 661 -17.19 -2.50 -27.77
C ALA A 661 -16.24 -2.55 -26.56
N GLU A 662 -16.71 -3.06 -25.42
CA GLU A 662 -15.98 -3.02 -24.13
C GLU A 662 -14.62 -3.72 -24.19
N ASN A 663 -14.49 -4.77 -25.02
CA ASN A 663 -13.22 -5.46 -25.26
C ASN A 663 -12.15 -4.59 -25.96
N HIS A 664 -12.55 -3.52 -26.64
CA HIS A 664 -11.65 -2.56 -27.28
C HIS A 664 -11.46 -1.28 -26.45
N ALA A 665 -12.13 -1.14 -25.30
CA ALA A 665 -12.16 0.09 -24.51
C ALA A 665 -10.79 0.64 -24.13
N HIS A 666 -9.83 -0.23 -23.82
CA HIS A 666 -8.48 0.16 -23.43
C HIS A 666 -7.53 0.34 -24.61
N GLU A 667 -7.85 -0.26 -25.75
CA GLU A 667 -7.05 -0.20 -26.98
C GLU A 667 -7.97 0.16 -28.17
N PRO A 668 -8.48 1.40 -28.23
CA PRO A 668 -9.32 1.83 -29.34
C PRO A 668 -8.59 1.66 -30.68
N PRO A 669 -9.27 1.22 -31.75
CA PRO A 669 -8.64 0.99 -33.04
C PRO A 669 -7.88 2.21 -33.58
N GLU A 670 -8.44 3.42 -33.45
CA GLU A 670 -7.79 4.65 -33.94
C GLU A 670 -6.51 4.98 -33.16
N VAL A 671 -6.49 4.72 -31.85
CA VAL A 671 -5.28 4.87 -31.01
C VAL A 671 -4.18 3.91 -31.49
N GLN A 672 -4.53 2.65 -31.70
CA GLN A 672 -3.60 1.64 -32.19
C GLN A 672 -3.07 1.96 -33.59
N GLU A 673 -3.94 2.44 -34.48
CA GLU A 673 -3.55 2.93 -35.80
C GLU A 673 -2.50 4.04 -35.69
N LYS A 674 -2.68 5.04 -34.80
CA LYS A 674 -1.72 6.14 -34.68
C LYS A 674 -0.38 5.71 -34.08
N ILE A 675 -0.35 4.70 -33.22
CA ILE A 675 0.90 4.10 -32.73
C ILE A 675 1.65 3.44 -33.89
N VAL A 676 0.98 2.60 -34.67
CA VAL A 676 1.56 1.89 -35.82
C VAL A 676 2.02 2.86 -36.90
N ASP A 677 1.24 3.90 -37.17
CA ASP A 677 1.57 4.92 -38.17
C ASP A 677 2.78 5.76 -37.74
N PHE A 678 2.90 6.12 -36.46
CA PHE A 678 4.09 6.80 -35.96
C PHE A 678 5.34 5.95 -36.16
N ASP A 679 5.29 4.66 -35.79
CA ASP A 679 6.40 3.71 -35.91
C ASP A 679 6.86 3.56 -37.37
N LYS A 680 5.90 3.43 -38.31
CA LYS A 680 6.19 3.29 -39.74
C LYS A 680 6.73 4.56 -40.39
N ASN A 681 6.21 5.73 -40.02
CA ASN A 681 6.48 6.98 -40.74
C ASN A 681 7.63 7.79 -40.15
N LEU A 682 7.88 7.68 -38.84
CA LEU A 682 8.91 8.45 -38.14
C LEU A 682 9.74 7.59 -37.18
N GLY A 683 9.10 6.90 -36.25
CA GLY A 683 9.76 6.09 -35.22
C GLY A 683 10.73 6.87 -34.31
N TRP A 684 11.51 6.12 -33.54
CA TRP A 684 12.56 6.65 -32.67
C TRP A 684 13.92 6.72 -33.31
#